data_AF-A0A2D9GES8-F1
#
_entry.id   AF-A0A2D9GES8-F1
#
_cell.length_a   1.000
_cell.length_b   1.000
_cell.length_c   1.000
_cell.angle_alpha   90.00
_cell.angle_beta   90.00
_cell.angle_gamma   90.00
#
_symmetry.space_group_name_H-M   'P 1'
#
loop_
_entity.id
_entity.type
_entity.pdbx_description
1 polymer ?
#
loop_
_entity_poly.entity_id
_entity_poly.type
_entity_poly.pdbx_seq_one_letter_code
_entity_poly.pdbx_strand_id
1 'polypeptide(L)'
;MINKTLTIITIIILTSTDLFSSDTITIRSHDHVDMTWYGNYDKVAVFPEGSETYRKIYLHYTMGCPSSGCAPYDYTTKIEVLHKTGDIDSTLQQTPYFTVNGNTLDTLYITDTSYIYFWDTLSNSTDSMLSTQLQVINFSDSLNPTVPTDTSYYYPSRYYNFLFDSTGVIYDSIYVQPTNMILNGIHSWYSYFDVIEKYEIARVITPYGGNIPSNYAFKHIFDITDFASILKDSVKIRAHYSGWGNGWSATLDFEFIKGVPPRNVNSLQNIYSGSYSYLNSSDFENNKLTPKTFWIKPNTEQAMVKMTTTGHGFDNNINAAEFKPIDYFVNINGNLTHTQFNWNENCGENPIYPYYENPNGGYIHTWILDRANWCPGLRAKSFDHEITQFIVPSDSLEINVDFQSYTWSGSQTPSYIVECQLFQYQGSNFNNSVEITDIIKPSKKDEYSRFNPTCGKPLIEIRNYGSSTLNNAEIIYGIKGGATHTFNWSGSLDFLESEQVELPLLDNWYGTKDVFYVQLKNPNGQADDYDANNYMESSFDHVPQYQNKIAVWTQINNGVINSWTNESETSWEFFKDDGSLFAASQQMFLGAVPQNQYRDTIEFESGCYTFKVSDIGENGLDYGYNNDGVGSIKLRNVPGTTFKDFHPDFGSNIIHNFRVGSILSNDQIIEQLIIYPIPATNEIIIEFALGNFVALEILDNTGRVIREINSITNKSQIKIDISNFSKGVYFVASKDKKMFKKFIKQ
;
A
#
# COMPACT_ATOMS: atom_id res chain seq x y z
N MET A 1 7.36 2.05 82.96
CA MET A 1 5.99 2.53 82.66
C MET A 1 5.98 3.11 81.27
N ILE A 2 4.87 2.89 80.55
CA ILE A 2 4.50 3.35 79.20
C ILE A 2 4.86 2.38 78.06
N ASN A 3 3.85 1.56 77.75
CA ASN A 3 3.60 0.88 76.48
C ASN A 3 3.72 1.85 75.30
N LYS A 4 4.37 1.42 74.21
CA LYS A 4 4.08 1.93 72.87
C LYS A 4 3.89 0.78 71.90
N THR A 5 2.63 0.57 71.58
CA THR A 5 2.05 -0.25 70.53
C THR A 5 2.69 0.10 69.19
N LEU A 6 3.28 -0.89 68.52
CA LEU A 6 3.78 -0.76 67.15
C LEU A 6 2.66 -1.18 66.19
N THR A 7 1.95 -0.20 65.64
CA THR A 7 0.92 -0.41 64.62
C THR A 7 1.62 -0.62 63.28
N ILE A 8 1.60 -1.86 62.76
CA ILE A 8 2.02 -2.19 61.40
C ILE A 8 0.87 -1.80 60.47
N ILE A 9 1.05 -0.73 59.70
CA ILE A 9 0.16 -0.35 58.61
C ILE A 9 0.62 -1.12 57.37
N THR A 10 -0.09 -2.21 57.06
CA THR A 10 0.04 -2.92 55.78
C THR A 10 -0.67 -2.09 54.71
N ILE A 11 0.10 -1.35 53.91
CA ILE A 11 -0.42 -0.67 52.71
C ILE A 11 -0.63 -1.75 51.64
N ILE A 12 -1.87 -2.23 51.52
CA ILE A 12 -2.31 -3.04 50.38
C ILE A 12 -2.49 -2.05 49.22
N ILE A 13 -1.50 -2.00 48.33
CA ILE A 13 -1.65 -1.36 47.02
C ILE A 13 -2.49 -2.31 46.17
N LEU A 14 -3.80 -2.12 46.19
CA LEU A 14 -4.71 -2.63 45.17
C LEU A 14 -4.47 -1.81 43.90
N THR A 15 -3.52 -2.25 43.06
CA THR A 15 -3.48 -1.83 41.66
C THR A 15 -4.62 -2.54 40.93
N SER A 16 -5.72 -1.84 40.70
CA SER A 16 -6.68 -2.19 39.67
C SER A 16 -5.99 -1.98 38.32
N THR A 17 -5.30 -3.00 37.83
CA THR A 17 -4.95 -3.07 36.41
C THR A 17 -6.22 -3.44 35.68
N ASP A 18 -6.89 -2.45 35.08
CA ASP A 18 -7.81 -2.70 33.98
C ASP A 18 -6.98 -3.27 32.82
N LEU A 19 -6.73 -4.58 32.87
CA LEU A 19 -6.28 -5.37 31.74
C LEU A 19 -7.48 -5.50 30.81
N PHE A 20 -7.80 -4.44 30.08
CA PHE A 20 -8.42 -4.62 28.78
C PHE A 20 -7.34 -5.28 27.92
N SER A 21 -7.39 -6.61 27.81
CA SER A 21 -6.81 -7.26 26.65
C SER A 21 -7.45 -6.56 25.46
N SER A 22 -6.69 -5.78 24.71
CA SER A 22 -7.15 -5.31 23.42
C SER A 22 -7.55 -6.55 22.63
N ASP A 23 -8.81 -6.62 22.18
CA ASP A 23 -9.30 -7.68 21.30
C ASP A 23 -8.60 -7.67 19.93
N THR A 24 -7.75 -6.66 19.71
CA THR A 24 -6.94 -6.48 18.52
C THR A 24 -5.44 -6.55 18.86
N ILE A 25 -4.69 -7.31 18.05
CA ILE A 25 -3.23 -7.40 18.07
C ILE A 25 -2.70 -6.73 16.80
N THR A 26 -1.78 -5.76 16.95
CA THR A 26 -1.14 -5.10 15.80
C THR A 26 0.34 -5.48 15.72
N ILE A 27 0.79 -5.87 14.53
CA ILE A 27 2.16 -6.33 14.27
C ILE A 27 2.74 -5.60 13.06
N ARG A 28 3.85 -4.91 13.25
CA ARG A 28 4.58 -4.26 12.16
C ARG A 28 5.66 -5.18 11.61
N SER A 29 5.64 -5.47 10.31
CA SER A 29 6.71 -6.25 9.65
C SER A 29 7.75 -5.37 8.96
N HIS A 30 7.29 -4.29 8.33
CA HIS A 30 8.13 -3.30 7.66
C HIS A 30 7.81 -1.93 8.25
N ASP A 31 8.84 -1.17 8.58
CA ASP A 31 8.74 0.18 9.10
C ASP A 31 9.50 1.12 8.17
N HIS A 32 8.76 1.83 7.31
CA HIS A 32 9.31 2.75 6.31
C HIS A 32 10.51 2.17 5.54
N VAL A 33 10.36 0.96 5.01
CA VAL A 33 11.44 0.29 4.27
C VAL A 33 11.55 0.88 2.88
N ASP A 34 12.70 1.51 2.58
CA ASP A 34 13.00 2.11 1.29
C ASP A 34 13.17 1.03 0.20
N MET A 35 12.21 0.95 -0.73
CA MET A 35 12.25 0.08 -1.91
C MET A 35 12.77 0.86 -3.12
N THR A 36 14.08 1.04 -3.20
CA THR A 36 14.76 1.88 -4.23
C THR A 36 15.18 1.14 -5.51
N TRP A 37 15.14 -0.18 -5.53
CA TRP A 37 15.59 -0.96 -6.67
C TRP A 37 14.79 -2.24 -6.86
N TYR A 38 14.74 -2.73 -8.10
CA TYR A 38 14.06 -3.95 -8.44
C TYR A 38 14.54 -5.09 -7.53
N GLY A 39 13.63 -5.67 -6.77
CA GLY A 39 14.02 -6.69 -5.80
C GLY A 39 13.00 -6.98 -4.73
N ASN A 40 13.47 -7.78 -3.78
CA ASN A 40 12.70 -8.28 -2.66
C ASN A 40 13.26 -7.71 -1.37
N TYR A 41 12.38 -7.11 -0.57
CA TYR A 41 12.67 -6.55 0.73
C TYR A 41 12.01 -7.47 1.75
N ASP A 42 12.78 -8.42 2.26
CA ASP A 42 12.28 -9.48 3.14
C ASP A 42 12.49 -9.10 4.62
N LYS A 43 11.45 -9.25 5.43
CA LYS A 43 11.50 -9.11 6.90
C LYS A 43 10.80 -10.29 7.57
N VAL A 44 11.33 -10.73 8.70
CA VAL A 44 10.64 -11.72 9.55
C VAL A 44 9.70 -10.95 10.48
N ALA A 45 8.43 -11.34 10.49
CA ALA A 45 7.42 -10.90 11.45
C ALA A 45 7.05 -12.06 12.36
N VAL A 46 6.79 -11.75 13.63
CA VAL A 46 6.33 -12.73 14.62
C VAL A 46 4.84 -12.54 14.82
N PHE A 47 4.06 -13.45 14.25
CA PHE A 47 2.61 -13.54 14.36
C PHE A 47 2.19 -14.40 15.54
N PRO A 48 0.91 -14.32 15.97
CA PRO A 48 0.41 -15.19 17.03
C PRO A 48 0.61 -16.67 16.68
N GLU A 49 0.81 -17.53 17.68
CA GLU A 49 1.13 -18.96 17.49
C GLU A 49 -0.02 -19.77 16.87
N GLY A 50 -1.21 -19.18 16.73
CA GLY A 50 -2.38 -19.79 16.10
C GLY A 50 -3.27 -20.60 17.05
N SER A 51 -3.15 -20.39 18.37
CA SER A 51 -4.06 -20.94 19.39
C SER A 51 -5.42 -20.23 19.45
N GLU A 52 -5.47 -18.98 18.95
CA GLU A 52 -6.66 -18.14 18.91
C GLU A 52 -7.25 -18.11 17.49
N THR A 53 -8.53 -17.79 17.39
CA THR A 53 -9.21 -17.49 16.12
C THR A 53 -9.37 -15.98 15.94
N TYR A 54 -9.42 -15.56 14.68
CA TYR A 54 -9.56 -14.15 14.31
C TYR A 54 -10.73 -14.00 13.36
N ARG A 55 -11.64 -13.08 13.68
CA ARG A 55 -12.78 -12.74 12.80
C ARG A 55 -12.35 -11.91 11.60
N LYS A 56 -11.26 -11.14 11.77
CA LYS A 56 -10.66 -10.28 10.75
C LYS A 56 -9.14 -10.22 10.93
N ILE A 57 -8.44 -10.20 9.80
CA ILE A 57 -7.03 -9.84 9.72
C ILE A 57 -6.89 -8.78 8.62
N TYR A 58 -6.53 -7.56 8.99
CA TYR A 58 -6.26 -6.49 8.03
C TYR A 58 -4.76 -6.29 7.83
N LEU A 59 -4.33 -6.13 6.58
CA LEU A 59 -3.02 -5.57 6.26
C LEU A 59 -3.18 -4.10 5.88
N HIS A 60 -2.61 -3.23 6.69
CA HIS A 60 -2.46 -1.81 6.41
C HIS A 60 -1.13 -1.62 5.69
N TYR A 61 -1.17 -1.47 4.37
CA TYR A 61 -0.02 -1.16 3.54
C TYR A 61 0.05 0.35 3.32
N THR A 62 0.94 1.01 4.06
CA THR A 62 1.22 2.44 3.88
C THR A 62 2.40 2.63 2.94
N MET A 63 2.13 3.26 1.79
CA MET A 63 3.13 3.66 0.82
C MET A 63 3.59 5.09 1.13
N GLY A 64 4.90 5.35 1.10
CA GLY A 64 5.49 6.66 1.35
C GLY A 64 6.68 6.97 0.44
N CYS A 65 7.31 8.12 0.63
CA CYS A 65 8.55 8.45 -0.09
C CYS A 65 9.80 7.95 0.65
N PRO A 66 10.72 7.26 -0.04
CA PRO A 66 12.04 6.95 0.47
C PRO A 66 12.82 8.20 0.87
N SER A 67 13.88 7.98 1.63
CA SER A 67 14.82 9.04 2.00
C SER A 67 15.44 9.77 0.79
N SER A 68 15.51 9.11 -0.37
CA SER A 68 15.99 9.65 -1.66
C SER A 68 14.93 10.38 -2.49
N GLY A 69 13.67 10.48 -2.01
CA GLY A 69 12.53 10.97 -2.78
C GLY A 69 11.77 9.85 -3.50
N CYS A 70 10.60 10.16 -4.03
CA CYS A 70 9.73 9.20 -4.73
C CYS A 70 10.15 8.99 -6.20
N ALA A 71 10.07 7.75 -6.71
CA ALA A 71 10.29 7.44 -8.12
C ALA A 71 9.19 8.03 -9.01
N PRO A 72 9.50 8.58 -10.19
CA PRO A 72 8.53 9.28 -11.02
C PRO A 72 7.50 8.39 -11.71
N TYR A 73 7.74 7.07 -11.81
CA TYR A 73 6.87 6.13 -12.52
C TYR A 73 6.06 5.26 -11.58
N ASP A 74 4.95 4.76 -12.12
CA ASP A 74 4.06 3.77 -11.55
C ASP A 74 4.64 2.36 -11.72
N TYR A 75 4.89 1.67 -10.60
CA TYR A 75 5.52 0.36 -10.58
C TYR A 75 4.70 -0.62 -9.76
N THR A 76 4.70 -1.88 -10.18
CA THR A 76 4.07 -2.95 -9.40
C THR A 76 4.79 -3.16 -8.07
N THR A 77 4.03 -3.18 -6.98
CA THR A 77 4.45 -3.68 -5.67
C THR A 77 3.57 -4.83 -5.23
N LYS A 78 4.17 -5.84 -4.60
CA LYS A 78 3.47 -7.00 -4.07
C LYS A 78 3.90 -7.28 -2.65
N ILE A 79 2.96 -7.65 -1.79
CA ILE A 79 3.26 -8.19 -0.47
C ILE A 79 3.03 -9.69 -0.53
N GLU A 80 4.08 -10.45 -0.22
CA GLU A 80 4.09 -11.91 -0.30
C GLU A 80 4.41 -12.52 1.07
N VAL A 81 3.68 -13.57 1.43
CA VAL A 81 4.00 -14.46 2.54
C VAL A 81 4.90 -15.58 2.01
N LEU A 82 6.10 -15.72 2.57
CA LEU A 82 7.01 -16.81 2.23
C LEU A 82 6.79 -17.96 3.22
N HIS A 83 5.79 -18.78 2.90
CA HIS A 83 5.32 -19.89 3.72
C HIS A 83 6.26 -21.09 3.58
N LYS A 84 6.74 -21.62 4.71
CA LYS A 84 7.49 -22.88 4.74
C LYS A 84 6.48 -24.03 4.72
N THR A 85 6.55 -24.90 3.72
CA THR A 85 5.58 -26.01 3.57
C THR A 85 5.77 -27.10 4.62
N GLY A 86 6.94 -27.13 5.27
CA GLY A 86 7.38 -28.21 6.15
C GLY A 86 8.16 -29.31 5.42
N ASP A 87 8.19 -29.28 4.08
CA ASP A 87 9.03 -30.15 3.29
C ASP A 87 10.47 -29.62 3.24
N ILE A 88 11.42 -30.54 3.18
CA ILE A 88 12.84 -30.24 3.02
C ILE A 88 13.27 -30.79 1.67
N ASP A 89 13.87 -29.94 0.85
CA ASP A 89 14.54 -30.33 -0.39
C ASP A 89 16.06 -30.27 -0.22
N SER A 90 16.81 -30.83 -1.18
CA SER A 90 18.25 -30.88 -1.13
C SER A 90 18.90 -30.72 -2.50
N THR A 91 20.05 -30.04 -2.54
CA THR A 91 20.89 -29.99 -3.73
C THR A 91 22.17 -30.76 -3.50
N LEU A 92 22.51 -31.66 -4.43
CA LEU A 92 23.81 -32.34 -4.44
C LEU A 92 24.93 -31.34 -4.69
N GLN A 93 25.88 -31.32 -3.77
CA GLN A 93 27.10 -30.52 -3.81
C GLN A 93 28.31 -31.44 -3.88
N GLN A 94 29.40 -30.91 -4.44
CA GLN A 94 30.65 -31.62 -4.61
C GLN A 94 31.81 -30.75 -4.15
N THR A 95 32.69 -31.29 -3.31
CA THR A 95 33.93 -30.61 -2.89
C THR A 95 35.14 -31.51 -3.11
N PRO A 96 36.28 -30.96 -3.53
CA PRO A 96 37.48 -31.75 -3.75
C PRO A 96 38.11 -32.17 -2.41
N TYR A 97 38.84 -33.29 -2.42
CA TYR A 97 39.61 -33.73 -1.26
C TYR A 97 40.74 -32.77 -0.90
N PHE A 98 41.24 -32.00 -1.86
CA PHE A 98 42.16 -30.91 -1.61
C PHE A 98 42.08 -29.78 -2.63
N THR A 99 42.57 -28.59 -2.25
CA THR A 99 42.88 -27.49 -3.17
C THR A 99 44.36 -27.13 -3.10
N VAL A 100 44.89 -26.58 -4.18
CA VAL A 100 46.29 -26.15 -4.31
C VAL A 100 46.34 -24.65 -4.54
N ASN A 101 46.88 -23.91 -3.58
CA ASN A 101 46.84 -22.44 -3.54
C ASN A 101 45.41 -21.89 -3.76
N GLY A 102 44.40 -22.57 -3.20
CA GLY A 102 42.98 -22.23 -3.34
C GLY A 102 42.30 -22.72 -4.63
N ASN A 103 43.02 -23.35 -5.56
CA ASN A 103 42.46 -23.85 -6.82
C ASN A 103 42.22 -25.37 -6.79
N THR A 104 41.18 -25.84 -7.46
CA THR A 104 40.91 -27.27 -7.64
C THR A 104 41.74 -27.83 -8.80
N LEU A 105 42.49 -28.90 -8.55
CA LEU A 105 43.26 -29.64 -9.56
C LEU A 105 42.91 -31.13 -9.47
N ASP A 106 42.75 -31.81 -10.60
CA ASP A 106 42.47 -33.26 -10.62
C ASP A 106 43.65 -34.11 -10.14
N THR A 107 44.87 -33.65 -10.43
CA THR A 107 46.11 -34.35 -10.09
C THR A 107 47.19 -33.35 -9.74
N LEU A 108 47.84 -33.57 -8.61
CA LEU A 108 48.96 -32.78 -8.14
C LEU A 108 50.25 -33.60 -8.19
N TYR A 109 51.25 -33.09 -8.89
CA TYR A 109 52.59 -33.67 -8.96
C TYR A 109 53.54 -32.84 -8.10
N ILE A 110 54.16 -33.46 -7.11
CA ILE A 110 54.96 -32.77 -6.10
C ILE A 110 56.33 -33.42 -5.90
N THR A 111 57.22 -32.67 -5.28
CA THR A 111 58.49 -33.16 -4.74
C THR A 111 58.75 -32.56 -3.36
N ASP A 112 59.54 -33.26 -2.53
CA ASP A 112 59.87 -32.84 -1.16
C ASP A 112 60.72 -31.55 -1.14
N THR A 113 61.49 -31.33 -2.19
CA THR A 113 62.23 -30.08 -2.45
C THR A 113 62.39 -29.88 -3.96
N SER A 114 62.31 -28.64 -4.42
CA SER A 114 62.78 -28.28 -5.75
C SER A 114 63.43 -26.90 -5.74
N TYR A 115 64.39 -26.71 -6.64
CA TYR A 115 65.11 -25.45 -6.82
C TYR A 115 64.79 -24.89 -8.21
N ILE A 116 64.82 -23.57 -8.35
CA ILE A 116 64.72 -22.87 -9.63
C ILE A 116 66.11 -22.36 -9.97
N TYR A 117 66.60 -22.74 -11.15
CA TYR A 117 67.91 -22.34 -11.62
C TYR A 117 67.82 -20.99 -12.34
N PHE A 118 68.81 -20.15 -12.10
CA PHE A 118 68.95 -18.85 -12.76
C PHE A 118 70.41 -18.57 -13.05
N TRP A 119 70.67 -17.65 -13.98
CA TRP A 119 72.02 -17.19 -14.25
C TRP A 119 72.43 -16.13 -13.23
N ASP A 120 73.46 -16.42 -12.44
CA ASP A 120 74.07 -15.42 -11.56
C ASP A 120 75.13 -14.63 -12.34
N THR A 121 74.85 -13.35 -12.55
CA THR A 121 75.73 -12.43 -13.29
C THR A 121 76.97 -12.03 -12.49
N LEU A 122 77.02 -12.29 -11.18
CA LEU A 122 78.17 -11.99 -10.33
C LEU A 122 79.21 -13.10 -10.39
N SER A 123 78.77 -14.37 -10.32
CA SER A 123 79.66 -15.53 -10.43
C SER A 123 79.91 -15.96 -11.88
N ASN A 124 79.11 -15.47 -12.83
CA ASN A 124 79.01 -15.99 -14.20
C ASN A 124 78.86 -17.52 -14.19
N SER A 125 77.92 -18.02 -13.40
CA SER A 125 77.56 -19.44 -13.36
C SER A 125 76.04 -19.62 -13.18
N THR A 126 75.55 -20.83 -13.48
CA THR A 126 74.21 -21.22 -13.04
C THR A 126 74.21 -21.30 -11.51
N ASP A 127 73.27 -20.61 -10.88
CA ASP A 127 72.97 -20.72 -9.45
C ASP A 127 71.51 -21.16 -9.28
N SER A 128 71.09 -21.44 -8.06
CA SER A 128 69.77 -21.95 -7.76
C SER A 128 69.23 -21.40 -6.44
N MET A 129 67.92 -21.20 -6.40
CA MET A 129 67.20 -20.88 -5.17
C MET A 129 66.06 -21.86 -4.96
N LEU A 130 65.67 -22.08 -3.71
CA LEU A 130 64.55 -22.94 -3.39
C LEU A 130 63.27 -22.41 -4.04
N SER A 131 62.50 -23.27 -4.68
CA SER A 131 61.26 -22.88 -5.36
C SER A 131 60.16 -22.50 -4.35
N THR A 132 59.13 -21.79 -4.79
CA THR A 132 58.01 -21.44 -3.93
C THR A 132 57.16 -22.67 -3.60
N GLN A 133 56.80 -22.84 -2.34
CA GLN A 133 55.94 -23.93 -1.90
C GLN A 133 54.52 -23.81 -2.48
N LEU A 134 53.94 -24.94 -2.83
CA LEU A 134 52.52 -25.15 -3.09
C LEU A 134 51.83 -25.41 -1.75
N GLN A 135 50.84 -24.59 -1.41
CA GLN A 135 49.94 -24.84 -0.28
C GLN A 135 48.86 -25.82 -0.70
N VAL A 136 48.77 -26.96 -0.03
CA VAL A 136 47.74 -27.98 -0.26
C VAL A 136 46.81 -28.02 0.95
N ILE A 137 45.58 -27.56 0.77
CA ILE A 137 44.55 -27.54 1.83
C ILE A 137 43.71 -28.81 1.66
N ASN A 138 43.67 -29.66 2.67
CA ASN A 138 42.97 -30.95 2.63
C ASN A 138 41.59 -30.86 3.29
N PHE A 139 40.60 -31.50 2.68
CA PHE A 139 39.22 -31.64 3.14
C PHE A 139 38.90 -33.12 3.32
N SER A 140 39.55 -33.79 4.26
CA SER A 140 39.46 -35.25 4.40
C SER A 140 38.27 -35.76 5.22
N ASP A 141 37.51 -34.86 5.84
CA ASP A 141 36.31 -35.21 6.61
C ASP A 141 35.09 -35.24 5.69
N SER A 142 34.63 -36.44 5.34
CA SER A 142 33.47 -36.62 4.48
C SER A 142 32.14 -36.17 5.14
N LEU A 143 32.10 -36.00 6.47
CA LEU A 143 30.94 -35.49 7.18
C LEU A 143 30.90 -33.95 7.21
N ASN A 144 32.06 -33.29 7.08
CA ASN A 144 32.20 -31.84 6.99
C ASN A 144 33.08 -31.44 5.78
N PRO A 145 32.67 -31.78 4.55
CA PRO A 145 33.56 -31.77 3.39
C PRO A 145 33.88 -30.37 2.83
N THR A 146 33.40 -29.32 3.49
CA THR A 146 33.72 -27.90 3.21
C THR A 146 34.68 -27.30 4.24
N VAL A 147 35.00 -28.03 5.31
CA VAL A 147 35.86 -27.56 6.39
C VAL A 147 37.28 -28.08 6.15
N PRO A 148 38.30 -27.20 6.04
CA PRO A 148 39.68 -27.62 5.97
C PRO A 148 40.06 -28.46 7.18
N THR A 149 40.57 -29.67 6.92
CA THR A 149 41.03 -30.60 7.95
C THR A 149 42.52 -30.43 8.26
N ASP A 150 43.33 -30.08 7.25
CA ASP A 150 44.77 -29.90 7.39
C ASP A 150 45.33 -29.02 6.26
N THR A 151 46.57 -28.55 6.40
CA THR A 151 47.31 -27.84 5.35
C THR A 151 48.75 -28.34 5.28
N SER A 152 49.13 -28.84 4.12
CA SER A 152 50.48 -29.31 3.82
C SER A 152 51.18 -28.40 2.81
N TYR A 153 52.51 -28.39 2.83
CA TYR A 153 53.32 -27.61 1.90
C TYR A 153 54.27 -28.54 1.14
N TYR A 154 54.27 -28.42 -0.18
CA TYR A 154 55.14 -29.20 -1.08
C TYR A 154 55.81 -28.27 -2.09
N TYR A 155 56.74 -28.78 -2.89
CA TYR A 155 57.34 -27.99 -3.97
C TYR A 155 56.84 -28.45 -5.35
N PRO A 156 56.73 -27.53 -6.32
CA PRO A 156 56.32 -27.88 -7.68
C PRO A 156 57.32 -28.83 -8.33
N SER A 157 56.84 -29.61 -9.29
CA SER A 157 57.61 -30.53 -10.11
C SER A 157 57.17 -30.43 -11.58
N ARG A 158 57.70 -31.28 -12.46
CA ARG A 158 57.38 -31.36 -13.89
C ARG A 158 57.73 -30.12 -14.71
N TYR A 159 58.74 -29.37 -14.27
CA TYR A 159 59.32 -28.26 -15.04
C TYR A 159 60.81 -28.52 -15.33
N TYR A 160 61.36 -27.74 -16.25
CA TYR A 160 62.78 -27.80 -16.59
C TYR A 160 63.53 -26.65 -15.91
N ASN A 161 64.64 -26.99 -15.26
CA ASN A 161 65.66 -26.03 -14.88
C ASN A 161 66.64 -25.90 -16.04
N PHE A 162 66.94 -24.67 -16.45
CA PHE A 162 67.90 -24.43 -17.51
C PHE A 162 69.31 -24.28 -16.94
N LEU A 163 70.29 -24.84 -17.65
CA LEU A 163 71.71 -24.67 -17.40
C LEU A 163 72.27 -23.64 -18.38
N PHE A 164 73.02 -22.69 -17.84
CA PHE A 164 73.56 -21.56 -18.56
C PHE A 164 75.09 -21.69 -18.69
N ASP A 165 75.62 -21.39 -19.87
CA ASP A 165 77.06 -21.36 -20.12
C ASP A 165 77.71 -20.11 -19.53
N SER A 166 79.03 -19.95 -19.67
CA SER A 166 79.78 -18.81 -19.08
C SER A 166 79.33 -17.42 -19.61
N THR A 167 78.47 -17.37 -20.62
CA THR A 167 77.93 -16.14 -21.22
C THR A 167 76.44 -15.93 -20.93
N GLY A 168 75.82 -16.80 -20.11
CA GLY A 168 74.41 -16.73 -19.77
C GLY A 168 73.48 -17.32 -20.84
N VAL A 169 74.01 -18.06 -21.82
CA VAL A 169 73.19 -18.73 -22.85
C VAL A 169 72.80 -20.12 -22.35
N ILE A 170 71.52 -20.48 -22.49
CA ILE A 170 71.02 -21.81 -22.14
C ILE A 170 71.64 -22.83 -23.08
N TYR A 171 72.37 -23.81 -22.54
CA TYR A 171 72.97 -24.88 -23.34
C TYR A 171 72.38 -26.26 -23.03
N ASP A 172 71.72 -26.42 -21.87
CA ASP A 172 71.11 -27.68 -21.46
C ASP A 172 69.96 -27.44 -20.45
N SER A 173 69.24 -28.49 -20.08
CA SER A 173 68.19 -28.44 -19.08
C SER A 173 68.08 -29.72 -18.25
N ILE A 174 67.73 -29.57 -16.97
CA ILE A 174 67.46 -30.67 -16.06
C ILE A 174 65.96 -30.68 -15.76
N TYR A 175 65.31 -31.81 -16.05
CA TYR A 175 63.89 -31.98 -15.72
C TYR A 175 63.71 -32.33 -14.23
N VAL A 176 62.88 -31.55 -13.53
CA VAL A 176 62.51 -31.80 -12.15
C VAL A 176 61.39 -32.86 -12.12
N GLN A 177 61.77 -34.12 -11.91
CA GLN A 177 60.82 -35.23 -11.80
C GLN A 177 59.99 -35.12 -10.50
N PRO A 178 58.70 -35.47 -10.53
CA PRO A 178 57.91 -35.62 -9.30
C PRO A 178 58.40 -36.81 -8.48
N THR A 179 58.43 -36.67 -7.16
CA THR A 179 58.63 -37.81 -6.24
C THR A 179 57.31 -38.45 -5.85
N ASN A 180 56.20 -37.70 -5.92
CA ASN A 180 54.87 -38.20 -5.58
C ASN A 180 53.78 -37.59 -6.47
N MET A 181 52.67 -38.30 -6.59
CA MET A 181 51.45 -37.89 -7.29
C MET A 181 50.27 -38.04 -6.33
N ILE A 182 49.52 -36.96 -6.14
CA ILE A 182 48.29 -36.95 -5.34
C ILE A 182 47.11 -36.78 -6.29
N LEU A 183 46.16 -37.72 -6.26
CA LEU A 183 44.92 -37.66 -7.01
C LEU A 183 43.83 -36.99 -6.17
N ASN A 184 43.09 -36.07 -6.78
CA ASN A 184 41.99 -35.41 -6.12
C ASN A 184 40.72 -36.25 -6.24
N GLY A 185 40.13 -36.61 -5.10
CA GLY A 185 38.80 -37.20 -5.04
C GLY A 185 37.74 -36.13 -4.84
N ILE A 186 36.47 -36.55 -4.85
CA ILE A 186 35.33 -35.65 -4.62
C ILE A 186 34.49 -36.22 -3.48
N HIS A 187 34.17 -35.37 -2.52
CA HIS A 187 33.11 -35.62 -1.54
C HIS A 187 31.78 -35.13 -2.12
N SER A 188 30.82 -36.03 -2.24
CA SER A 188 29.43 -35.70 -2.54
C SER A 188 28.67 -35.50 -1.24
N TRP A 189 27.96 -34.38 -1.10
CA TRP A 189 27.14 -34.07 0.06
C TRP A 189 25.89 -33.30 -0.34
N TYR A 190 24.89 -33.24 0.53
CA TYR A 190 23.62 -32.57 0.24
C TYR A 190 23.49 -31.31 1.08
N SER A 191 23.18 -30.19 0.43
CA SER A 191 22.72 -28.98 1.11
C SER A 191 21.20 -29.03 1.21
N TYR A 192 20.67 -29.06 2.43
CA TYR A 192 19.24 -29.12 2.72
C TYR A 192 18.66 -27.71 2.91
N PHE A 193 17.44 -27.47 2.43
CA PHE A 193 16.73 -26.20 2.63
C PHE A 193 15.21 -26.42 2.69
N ASP A 194 14.52 -25.55 3.42
CA ASP A 194 13.05 -25.56 3.50
C ASP A 194 12.45 -25.25 2.12
N VAL A 195 11.43 -26.01 1.73
CA VAL A 195 10.61 -25.67 0.57
C VAL A 195 9.71 -24.49 0.96
N ILE A 196 9.82 -23.41 0.17
CA ILE A 196 9.08 -22.18 0.39
C ILE A 196 8.05 -22.02 -0.73
N GLU A 197 6.79 -21.93 -0.34
CA GLU A 197 5.71 -21.48 -1.21
C GLU A 197 5.41 -20.00 -0.93
N LYS A 198 5.19 -19.23 -2.00
CA LYS A 198 4.92 -17.79 -1.90
C LYS A 198 3.44 -17.56 -2.14
N TYR A 199 2.80 -16.77 -1.29
CA TYR A 199 1.41 -16.36 -1.44
C TYR A 199 1.34 -14.84 -1.51
N GLU A 200 0.88 -14.28 -2.63
CA GLU A 200 0.59 -12.84 -2.68
C GLU A 200 -0.67 -12.55 -1.85
N ILE A 201 -0.56 -11.60 -0.93
CA ILE A 201 -1.66 -11.17 -0.04
C ILE A 201 -2.10 -9.73 -0.32
N ALA A 202 -1.30 -8.95 -1.06
CA ALA A 202 -1.65 -7.60 -1.48
C ALA A 202 -0.84 -7.18 -2.72
N ARG A 203 -1.47 -6.39 -3.59
CA ARG A 203 -0.84 -5.76 -4.75
C ARG A 203 -1.28 -4.31 -4.86
N VAL A 204 -0.31 -3.41 -4.97
CA VAL A 204 -0.52 -1.97 -5.20
C VAL A 204 0.39 -1.56 -6.34
N ILE A 205 -0.12 -0.76 -7.27
CA ILE A 205 0.75 -0.08 -8.24
C ILE A 205 1.12 1.26 -7.63
N THR A 206 2.41 1.61 -7.60
CA THR A 206 2.82 2.90 -7.05
C THR A 206 2.17 4.04 -7.85
N PRO A 207 1.89 5.19 -7.24
CA PRO A 207 1.50 6.34 -8.02
C PRO A 207 2.67 6.73 -8.94
N TYR A 208 2.43 7.63 -9.90
CA TYR A 208 3.56 8.38 -10.44
C TYR A 208 4.26 9.09 -9.26
N GLY A 209 5.52 9.50 -9.37
CA GLY A 209 6.21 10.31 -8.33
C GLY A 209 6.88 11.56 -8.88
N GLY A 210 7.85 12.10 -8.13
CA GLY A 210 8.59 13.31 -8.50
C GLY A 210 8.68 14.28 -7.35
N ASN A 211 7.90 15.37 -7.39
CA ASN A 211 7.84 16.39 -6.33
C ASN A 211 6.88 16.07 -5.18
N ILE A 212 6.63 14.78 -4.93
CA ILE A 212 5.81 14.37 -3.80
C ILE A 212 6.53 14.79 -2.50
N PRO A 213 5.85 15.43 -1.54
CA PRO A 213 6.43 15.79 -0.26
C PRO A 213 7.05 14.58 0.44
N SER A 214 8.19 14.77 1.11
CA SER A 214 8.89 13.66 1.80
C SER A 214 8.07 13.01 2.93
N ASN A 215 7.03 13.70 3.41
CA ASN A 215 6.10 13.19 4.43
C ASN A 215 4.83 12.56 3.83
N TYR A 216 4.79 12.34 2.51
CA TYR A 216 3.70 11.64 1.87
C TYR A 216 3.56 10.24 2.43
N ALA A 217 2.32 9.88 2.74
CA ALA A 217 1.92 8.57 3.14
C ALA A 217 0.49 8.35 2.63
N PHE A 218 0.25 7.21 1.99
CA PHE A 218 -1.09 6.77 1.60
C PHE A 218 -1.27 5.33 2.06
N LYS A 219 -2.33 5.09 2.83
CA LYS A 219 -2.63 3.79 3.42
C LYS A 219 -3.70 3.05 2.64
N HIS A 220 -3.32 1.88 2.11
CA HIS A 220 -4.23 0.87 1.60
C HIS A 220 -4.57 -0.15 2.69
N ILE A 221 -5.81 -0.60 2.72
CA ILE A 221 -6.26 -1.64 3.66
C ILE A 221 -6.68 -2.88 2.85
N PHE A 222 -6.15 -4.03 3.21
CA PHE A 222 -6.48 -5.33 2.61
C PHE A 222 -7.09 -6.23 3.69
N ASP A 223 -8.24 -6.85 3.41
CA ASP A 223 -8.74 -7.96 4.21
C ASP A 223 -8.01 -9.24 3.77
N ILE A 224 -7.18 -9.77 4.66
CA ILE A 224 -6.35 -10.96 4.44
C ILE A 224 -6.72 -12.08 5.41
N THR A 225 -7.97 -12.07 5.91
CA THR A 225 -8.45 -13.03 6.91
C THR A 225 -8.31 -14.48 6.46
N ASP A 226 -8.54 -14.77 5.17
CA ASP A 226 -8.44 -16.12 4.62
C ASP A 226 -6.99 -16.68 4.66
N PHE A 227 -5.98 -15.82 4.81
CA PHE A 227 -4.57 -16.22 4.96
C PHE A 227 -4.15 -16.51 6.41
N ALA A 228 -5.08 -16.49 7.37
CA ALA A 228 -4.79 -16.75 8.79
C ALA A 228 -3.98 -18.03 9.04
N SER A 229 -4.18 -19.06 8.21
CA SER A 229 -3.49 -20.35 8.36
C SER A 229 -1.97 -20.26 8.14
N ILE A 230 -1.50 -19.29 7.34
CA ILE A 230 -0.08 -19.10 6.98
C ILE A 230 0.56 -17.89 7.67
N LEU A 231 -0.16 -17.18 8.53
CA LEU A 231 0.28 -16.02 9.31
C LEU A 231 0.44 -16.39 10.80
N LYS A 232 1.30 -17.36 11.09
CA LYS A 232 1.50 -17.91 12.45
C LYS A 232 2.97 -17.98 12.80
N ASP A 233 3.30 -17.62 14.05
CA ASP A 233 4.68 -17.60 14.56
C ASP A 233 5.60 -16.77 13.63
N SER A 234 6.82 -17.24 13.36
CA SER A 234 7.85 -16.49 12.66
C SER A 234 7.73 -16.69 11.15
N VAL A 235 7.15 -15.71 10.47
CA VAL A 235 6.89 -15.75 9.03
C VAL A 235 7.72 -14.69 8.33
N LYS A 236 8.33 -15.04 7.20
CA LYS A 236 9.03 -14.08 6.36
C LYS A 236 8.03 -13.41 5.42
N ILE A 237 7.84 -12.11 5.60
CA ILE A 237 7.04 -11.23 4.75
C ILE A 237 7.98 -10.53 3.77
N ARG A 238 7.58 -10.51 2.50
CA ARG A 238 8.31 -9.86 1.42
C ARG A 238 7.50 -8.69 0.89
N ALA A 239 8.13 -7.52 0.83
CA ALA A 239 7.71 -6.45 -0.06
C ALA A 239 8.52 -6.54 -1.35
N HIS A 240 7.88 -6.91 -2.46
CA HIS A 240 8.49 -6.90 -3.78
C HIS A 240 8.24 -5.56 -4.47
N TYR A 241 9.27 -5.00 -5.08
CA TYR A 241 9.19 -3.78 -5.88
C TYR A 241 9.75 -4.05 -7.27
N SER A 242 8.97 -3.74 -8.31
CA SER A 242 9.33 -3.96 -9.71
C SER A 242 9.92 -2.72 -10.40
N GLY A 243 10.27 -1.68 -9.65
CA GLY A 243 10.77 -0.41 -10.20
C GLY A 243 12.27 -0.18 -10.02
N TRP A 244 12.70 1.01 -10.45
CA TRP A 244 14.11 1.42 -10.48
C TRP A 244 14.24 2.89 -10.06
N GLY A 245 15.40 3.29 -9.53
CA GLY A 245 15.70 4.69 -9.23
C GLY A 245 15.41 5.11 -7.79
N ASN A 246 14.67 6.20 -7.59
CA ASN A 246 14.48 6.79 -6.24
C ASN A 246 13.57 5.94 -5.33
N GLY A 247 12.74 5.07 -5.89
CA GLY A 247 11.91 4.10 -5.18
C GLY A 247 10.61 4.61 -4.55
N TRP A 248 10.02 3.72 -3.75
CA TRP A 248 8.90 3.97 -2.83
C TRP A 248 9.18 3.32 -1.48
N SER A 249 8.64 3.82 -0.37
CA SER A 249 8.81 3.17 0.95
C SER A 249 7.57 2.37 1.34
N ALA A 250 7.74 1.23 2.01
CA ALA A 250 6.64 0.42 2.53
C ALA A 250 6.65 0.34 4.06
N THR A 251 5.49 0.62 4.67
CA THR A 251 5.17 0.25 6.06
C THR A 251 4.02 -0.73 6.05
N LEU A 252 4.18 -1.87 6.72
CA LEU A 252 3.20 -2.95 6.74
C LEU A 252 2.80 -3.25 8.19
N ASP A 253 1.58 -2.88 8.54
CA ASP A 253 0.96 -3.17 9.84
C ASP A 253 -0.15 -4.21 9.67
N PHE A 254 -0.03 -5.33 10.37
CA PHE A 254 -1.03 -6.41 10.39
C PHE A 254 -1.88 -6.26 11.64
N GLU A 255 -3.20 -6.22 11.48
CA GLU A 255 -4.17 -6.05 12.53
C GLU A 255 -5.04 -7.31 12.65
N PHE A 256 -4.84 -8.06 13.73
CA PHE A 256 -5.55 -9.30 14.04
C PHE A 256 -6.66 -9.00 15.04
N ILE A 257 -7.92 -9.11 14.62
CA ILE A 257 -9.09 -8.89 15.46
C ILE A 257 -9.63 -10.24 15.91
N LYS A 258 -9.53 -10.52 17.22
CA LYS A 258 -9.97 -11.78 17.82
C LYS A 258 -11.46 -12.00 17.57
N GLY A 259 -11.83 -13.27 17.40
CA GLY A 259 -13.21 -13.66 17.14
C GLY A 259 -13.30 -14.88 16.24
N VAL A 260 -14.51 -15.20 15.78
CA VAL A 260 -14.75 -16.35 14.91
C VAL A 260 -15.00 -15.83 13.49
N PRO A 261 -14.25 -16.30 12.46
CA PRO A 261 -14.48 -15.91 11.06
C PRO A 261 -15.83 -16.45 10.55
N PRO A 262 -16.36 -16.02 9.40
CA PRO A 262 -17.64 -16.55 8.90
C PRO A 262 -17.55 -18.04 8.54
N ARG A 263 -16.36 -18.51 8.17
CA ARG A 263 -16.03 -19.91 7.88
C ARG A 263 -14.55 -20.14 8.16
N ASN A 264 -14.18 -21.35 8.59
CA ASN A 264 -12.78 -21.69 8.88
C ASN A 264 -12.07 -22.22 7.64
N VAL A 265 -10.85 -21.76 7.39
CA VAL A 265 -10.01 -22.24 6.29
C VAL A 265 -9.50 -23.65 6.60
N ASN A 266 -9.85 -24.61 5.76
CA ASN A 266 -9.37 -26.01 5.80
C ASN A 266 -8.08 -26.20 4.97
N SER A 267 -7.96 -25.48 3.85
CA SER A 267 -6.78 -25.51 2.99
C SER A 267 -6.63 -24.23 2.18
N LEU A 268 -5.38 -23.86 1.89
CA LEU A 268 -4.98 -22.80 0.97
C LEU A 268 -3.91 -23.38 0.05
N GLN A 269 -4.05 -23.18 -1.27
CA GLN A 269 -3.08 -23.61 -2.29
C GLN A 269 -3.02 -22.60 -3.42
N ASN A 270 -1.85 -22.37 -4.02
CA ASN A 270 -1.76 -21.60 -5.25
C ASN A 270 -2.23 -22.43 -6.45
N ILE A 271 -3.06 -21.82 -7.29
CA ILE A 271 -3.39 -22.31 -8.63
C ILE A 271 -2.38 -21.74 -9.62
N TYR A 272 -2.29 -20.42 -9.77
CA TYR A 272 -1.33 -19.77 -10.66
C TYR A 272 -0.65 -18.64 -9.90
N SER A 273 0.66 -18.48 -10.08
CA SER A 273 1.42 -17.38 -9.47
C SER A 273 2.57 -17.03 -10.39
N GLY A 274 2.51 -15.87 -11.03
CA GLY A 274 3.55 -15.45 -11.96
C GLY A 274 3.22 -14.25 -12.82
N SER A 275 4.20 -13.88 -13.64
CA SER A 275 4.07 -12.90 -14.72
C SER A 275 4.22 -13.62 -16.04
N TYR A 276 3.19 -13.57 -16.87
CA TYR A 276 3.10 -14.37 -18.10
C TYR A 276 2.99 -13.46 -19.32
N SER A 277 3.89 -13.61 -20.27
CA SER A 277 3.77 -12.98 -21.59
C SER A 277 2.63 -13.62 -22.38
N TYR A 278 1.80 -12.80 -23.02
CA TYR A 278 0.73 -13.22 -23.90
C TYR A 278 1.21 -13.17 -25.35
N LEU A 279 1.68 -14.29 -25.88
CA LEU A 279 2.10 -14.38 -27.29
C LEU A 279 0.89 -14.50 -28.22
N ASN A 280 -0.05 -15.37 -27.86
CA ASN A 280 -1.35 -15.57 -28.47
C ASN A 280 -2.17 -16.46 -27.52
N SER A 281 -3.48 -16.57 -27.74
CA SER A 281 -4.36 -17.35 -26.85
C SER A 281 -3.91 -18.81 -26.71
N SER A 282 -3.48 -19.44 -27.80
CA SER A 282 -3.07 -20.85 -27.76
C SER A 282 -1.85 -21.08 -26.88
N ASP A 283 -0.83 -20.21 -26.93
CA ASP A 283 0.31 -20.30 -26.00
C ASP A 283 -0.10 -20.02 -24.56
N PHE A 284 -0.97 -19.03 -24.35
CA PHE A 284 -1.39 -18.63 -23.01
C PHE A 284 -2.12 -19.77 -22.29
N GLU A 285 -3.09 -20.39 -22.95
CA GLU A 285 -3.88 -21.48 -22.36
C GLU A 285 -3.12 -22.80 -22.29
N ASN A 286 -2.34 -23.15 -23.33
CA ASN A 286 -1.66 -24.47 -23.35
C ASN A 286 -0.35 -24.51 -22.57
N ASN A 287 0.29 -23.35 -22.30
CA ASN A 287 1.62 -23.33 -21.68
C ASN A 287 1.75 -22.41 -20.44
N LYS A 288 0.82 -21.48 -20.19
CA LYS A 288 0.90 -20.55 -19.04
C LYS A 288 -0.13 -20.87 -17.97
N LEU A 289 -1.42 -20.82 -18.33
CA LEU A 289 -2.54 -21.08 -17.42
C LEU A 289 -3.15 -22.46 -17.67
N THR A 290 -2.31 -23.50 -17.70
CA THR A 290 -2.78 -24.87 -17.94
C THR A 290 -3.74 -25.34 -16.84
N PRO A 291 -4.78 -26.14 -17.14
CA PRO A 291 -5.67 -26.69 -16.12
C PRO A 291 -4.91 -27.38 -14.98
N LYS A 292 -5.35 -27.19 -13.74
CA LYS A 292 -4.77 -27.82 -12.55
C LYS A 292 -5.81 -28.59 -11.76
N THR A 293 -5.44 -29.81 -11.38
CA THR A 293 -6.27 -30.67 -10.54
C THR A 293 -5.85 -30.56 -9.07
N PHE A 294 -6.82 -30.33 -8.20
CA PHE A 294 -6.63 -30.22 -6.75
C PHE A 294 -7.42 -31.29 -6.02
N TRP A 295 -6.89 -31.75 -4.89
CA TRP A 295 -7.62 -32.63 -3.99
C TRP A 295 -8.47 -31.80 -3.03
N ILE A 296 -9.77 -32.10 -2.97
CA ILE A 296 -10.68 -31.50 -2.00
C ILE A 296 -10.58 -32.29 -0.70
N LYS A 297 -10.06 -31.64 0.34
CA LYS A 297 -9.83 -32.28 1.64
C LYS A 297 -11.15 -32.81 2.23
N PRO A 298 -11.09 -33.86 3.07
CA PRO A 298 -12.22 -34.26 3.89
C PRO A 298 -12.72 -33.08 4.74
N ASN A 299 -14.03 -33.02 4.99
CA ASN A 299 -14.72 -31.98 5.76
C ASN A 299 -14.63 -30.55 5.17
N THR A 300 -14.22 -30.41 3.90
CA THR A 300 -14.45 -29.17 3.16
C THR A 300 -15.92 -29.09 2.77
N GLU A 301 -16.64 -28.05 3.16
CA GLU A 301 -18.04 -27.84 2.77
C GLU A 301 -18.21 -26.67 1.79
N GLN A 302 -17.22 -25.79 1.72
CA GLN A 302 -17.22 -24.61 0.86
C GLN A 302 -15.85 -24.40 0.23
N ALA A 303 -15.81 -23.73 -0.92
CA ALA A 303 -14.55 -23.40 -1.59
C ALA A 303 -14.68 -22.15 -2.46
N MET A 304 -13.57 -21.42 -2.59
CA MET A 304 -13.49 -20.19 -3.38
C MET A 304 -12.16 -20.13 -4.13
N VAL A 305 -12.20 -19.66 -5.37
CA VAL A 305 -11.03 -19.27 -6.15
C VAL A 305 -10.85 -17.76 -6.03
N LYS A 306 -9.75 -17.32 -5.42
CA LYS A 306 -9.39 -15.90 -5.31
C LYS A 306 -8.41 -15.55 -6.41
N MET A 307 -8.68 -14.51 -7.19
CA MET A 307 -7.80 -14.13 -8.29
C MET A 307 -7.53 -12.62 -8.33
N THR A 308 -6.24 -12.27 -8.41
CA THR A 308 -5.74 -10.93 -8.68
C THR A 308 -4.93 -10.97 -9.97
N THR A 309 -5.45 -10.36 -11.03
CA THR A 309 -4.75 -10.24 -12.31
C THR A 309 -4.63 -8.78 -12.72
N THR A 310 -3.50 -8.40 -13.32
CA THR A 310 -3.26 -7.05 -13.86
C THR A 310 -2.58 -7.16 -15.21
N GLY A 311 -3.07 -6.44 -16.22
CA GLY A 311 -2.45 -6.38 -17.55
C GLY A 311 -1.35 -5.32 -17.64
N HIS A 312 -0.24 -5.64 -18.33
CA HIS A 312 0.97 -4.83 -18.42
C HIS A 312 1.57 -4.81 -19.83
N GLY A 313 2.16 -3.68 -20.19
CA GLY A 313 2.69 -3.39 -21.52
C GLY A 313 1.57 -3.12 -22.52
N PHE A 314 1.88 -2.44 -23.63
CA PHE A 314 0.88 -2.17 -24.66
C PHE A 314 1.45 -2.26 -26.08
N ASP A 315 0.68 -2.84 -27.00
CA ASP A 315 0.88 -2.65 -28.42
C ASP A 315 0.03 -1.48 -28.94
N ASN A 316 0.51 -0.72 -29.92
CA ASN A 316 -0.23 0.44 -30.44
C ASN A 316 -1.44 0.09 -31.33
N ASN A 317 -1.70 -1.19 -31.64
CA ASN A 317 -2.81 -1.57 -32.54
C ASN A 317 -4.09 -1.85 -31.77
N ILE A 318 -3.99 -2.48 -30.59
CA ILE A 318 -5.16 -2.80 -29.74
C ILE A 318 -4.98 -2.44 -28.27
N ASN A 319 -3.88 -1.76 -27.93
CA ASN A 319 -3.51 -1.31 -26.59
C ASN A 319 -3.40 -2.43 -25.54
N ALA A 320 -3.18 -3.67 -25.97
CA ALA A 320 -3.10 -4.82 -25.07
C ALA A 320 -1.71 -4.90 -24.44
N ALA A 321 -1.58 -5.17 -23.15
CA ALA A 321 -2.59 -5.59 -22.18
C ALA A 321 -2.99 -4.50 -21.17
N GLU A 322 -2.21 -3.44 -21.03
CA GLU A 322 -2.43 -2.42 -20.00
C GLU A 322 -3.74 -1.67 -20.19
N PHE A 323 -4.04 -1.23 -21.41
CA PHE A 323 -5.21 -0.40 -21.74
C PHE A 323 -6.26 -1.14 -22.56
N LYS A 324 -6.25 -2.48 -22.52
CA LYS A 324 -7.25 -3.31 -23.20
C LYS A 324 -8.15 -3.99 -22.17
N PRO A 325 -9.44 -3.65 -22.12
CA PRO A 325 -10.40 -4.39 -21.32
C PRO A 325 -10.58 -5.80 -21.90
N ILE A 326 -10.52 -6.81 -21.02
CA ILE A 326 -10.78 -8.20 -21.36
C ILE A 326 -11.55 -8.89 -20.24
N ASP A 327 -12.30 -9.92 -20.60
CA ASP A 327 -12.80 -10.90 -19.64
C ASP A 327 -11.77 -12.02 -19.39
N TYR A 328 -11.83 -12.63 -18.20
CA TYR A 328 -11.32 -13.97 -17.96
C TYR A 328 -12.44 -14.90 -17.47
N PHE A 329 -12.22 -16.20 -17.63
CA PHE A 329 -13.23 -17.24 -17.45
C PHE A 329 -12.74 -18.29 -16.47
N VAL A 330 -13.51 -18.57 -15.41
CA VAL A 330 -13.19 -19.64 -14.45
C VAL A 330 -14.01 -20.88 -14.80
N ASN A 331 -13.33 -21.96 -15.14
CA ASN A 331 -13.93 -23.25 -15.47
C ASN A 331 -13.62 -24.28 -14.38
N ILE A 332 -14.64 -25.04 -13.99
CA ILE A 332 -14.54 -26.11 -12.99
C ILE A 332 -14.97 -27.43 -13.64
N ASN A 333 -14.08 -28.43 -13.64
CA ASN A 333 -14.26 -29.71 -14.34
C ASN A 333 -14.72 -29.52 -15.81
N GLY A 334 -14.11 -28.54 -16.50
CA GLY A 334 -14.42 -28.20 -17.90
C GLY A 334 -15.69 -27.38 -18.13
N ASN A 335 -16.48 -27.05 -17.09
CA ASN A 335 -17.67 -26.20 -17.22
C ASN A 335 -17.34 -24.75 -16.88
N LEU A 336 -17.75 -23.79 -17.72
CA LEU A 336 -17.67 -22.37 -17.41
C LEU A 336 -18.59 -22.02 -16.24
N THR A 337 -18.02 -21.48 -15.16
CA THR A 337 -18.75 -21.16 -13.92
C THR A 337 -18.83 -19.66 -13.65
N HIS A 338 -17.77 -18.91 -13.98
CA HIS A 338 -17.69 -17.47 -13.74
C HIS A 338 -17.05 -16.77 -14.94
N THR A 339 -17.52 -15.55 -15.23
CA THR A 339 -16.90 -14.61 -16.17
C THR A 339 -16.58 -13.35 -15.39
N GLN A 340 -15.33 -12.89 -15.45
CA GLN A 340 -14.88 -11.70 -14.74
C GLN A 340 -14.32 -10.67 -15.70
N PHE A 341 -14.88 -9.46 -15.64
CA PHE A 341 -14.35 -8.31 -16.35
C PHE A 341 -13.09 -7.78 -15.65
N ASN A 342 -11.95 -7.83 -16.33
CA ASN A 342 -10.64 -7.47 -15.78
C ASN A 342 -10.27 -6.04 -16.12
N TRP A 343 -11.02 -5.08 -15.59
CA TRP A 343 -10.88 -3.66 -15.88
C TRP A 343 -11.13 -2.80 -14.65
N ASN A 344 -10.42 -1.68 -14.54
CA ASN A 344 -10.70 -0.66 -13.54
C ASN A 344 -11.01 0.66 -14.27
N GLU A 345 -12.29 1.05 -14.22
CA GLU A 345 -12.86 2.20 -14.94
C GLU A 345 -12.91 3.50 -14.11
N ASN A 346 -12.32 3.50 -12.91
CA ASN A 346 -12.42 4.62 -11.97
C ASN A 346 -11.06 5.29 -11.76
N CYS A 347 -10.15 5.24 -12.74
CA CYS A 347 -8.82 5.83 -12.57
C CYS A 347 -8.87 7.35 -12.48
N GLY A 348 -9.80 8.02 -13.18
CA GLY A 348 -10.01 9.46 -13.05
C GLY A 348 -10.61 9.91 -11.70
N GLU A 349 -11.14 8.99 -10.88
CA GLU A 349 -11.63 9.24 -9.52
C GLU A 349 -10.62 8.90 -8.41
N ASN A 350 -9.36 8.64 -8.76
CA ASN A 350 -8.31 8.25 -7.82
C ASN A 350 -8.13 9.25 -6.66
N PRO A 351 -8.19 8.83 -5.38
CA PRO A 351 -7.98 9.72 -4.22
C PRO A 351 -6.58 10.36 -4.16
N ILE A 352 -5.59 9.84 -4.90
CA ILE A 352 -4.25 10.41 -4.99
C ILE A 352 -4.24 11.46 -6.11
N TYR A 353 -4.77 12.64 -5.79
CA TYR A 353 -4.77 13.80 -6.68
C TYR A 353 -4.52 15.10 -5.89
N PRO A 354 -4.03 16.17 -6.53
CA PRO A 354 -3.51 16.20 -7.90
C PRO A 354 -2.17 15.48 -8.02
N TYR A 355 -1.75 15.18 -9.25
CA TYR A 355 -0.49 14.52 -9.49
C TYR A 355 0.70 15.49 -9.39
N TYR A 356 1.75 15.16 -8.62
CA TYR A 356 2.88 16.07 -8.36
C TYR A 356 3.88 16.03 -9.52
N GLU A 357 3.89 17.06 -10.36
CA GLU A 357 4.77 17.15 -11.53
C GLU A 357 6.27 16.97 -11.19
N ASN A 358 7.01 16.32 -12.10
CA ASN A 358 8.46 16.11 -12.00
C ASN A 358 9.22 17.44 -12.22
N PRO A 359 10.17 17.82 -11.33
CA PRO A 359 10.88 19.11 -11.40
C PRO A 359 11.81 19.26 -12.61
N ASN A 360 12.14 18.18 -13.32
CA ASN A 360 12.99 18.24 -14.51
C ASN A 360 12.23 18.59 -15.80
N GLY A 361 10.89 18.69 -15.73
CA GLY A 361 10.03 18.93 -16.89
C GLY A 361 10.02 17.76 -17.88
N GLY A 362 8.87 17.52 -18.53
CA GLY A 362 8.80 16.66 -19.72
C GLY A 362 8.25 15.24 -19.55
N TYR A 363 7.62 14.88 -18.42
CA TYR A 363 6.90 13.61 -18.31
C TYR A 363 5.40 13.85 -18.20
N ILE A 364 4.68 13.33 -19.19
CA ILE A 364 3.23 13.28 -19.21
C ILE A 364 2.81 12.04 -18.40
N HIS A 365 2.01 12.21 -17.36
CA HIS A 365 1.41 11.11 -16.62
C HIS A 365 0.10 10.66 -17.26
N THR A 366 -0.27 9.41 -17.03
CA THR A 366 -1.53 8.84 -17.54
C THR A 366 -2.38 8.27 -16.41
N TRP A 367 -2.32 8.85 -15.20
CA TRP A 367 -2.98 8.33 -14.01
C TRP A 367 -4.50 8.20 -14.13
N ILE A 368 -5.12 9.03 -14.96
CA ILE A 368 -6.56 9.01 -15.25
C ILE A 368 -6.97 7.88 -16.20
N LEU A 369 -6.04 7.30 -16.96
CA LEU A 369 -6.38 6.30 -17.97
C LEU A 369 -6.74 4.98 -17.28
N ASP A 370 -7.91 4.46 -17.62
CA ASP A 370 -8.37 3.16 -17.16
C ASP A 370 -7.51 2.02 -17.68
N ARG A 371 -7.33 0.99 -16.86
CA ARG A 371 -6.41 -0.11 -17.12
C ARG A 371 -6.96 -1.45 -16.70
N ALA A 372 -6.31 -2.51 -17.16
CA ALA A 372 -6.65 -3.89 -16.89
C ALA A 372 -6.49 -4.26 -15.40
N ASN A 373 -7.48 -3.87 -14.58
CA ASN A 373 -7.68 -4.12 -13.15
C ASN A 373 -6.69 -3.43 -12.19
N TRP A 374 -6.17 -2.27 -12.56
CA TRP A 374 -5.38 -1.42 -11.66
C TRP A 374 -5.48 0.05 -12.04
N CYS A 375 -5.12 0.95 -11.11
CA CYS A 375 -4.83 2.35 -11.42
C CYS A 375 -3.52 2.73 -10.70
N PRO A 376 -2.71 3.65 -11.26
CA PRO A 376 -1.51 4.13 -10.59
C PRO A 376 -1.82 4.66 -9.17
N GLY A 377 -1.12 4.16 -8.16
CA GLY A 377 -1.30 4.54 -6.76
C GLY A 377 -2.40 3.77 -6.01
N LEU A 378 -3.15 2.88 -6.67
CA LEU A 378 -4.24 2.13 -6.04
C LEU A 378 -3.94 0.62 -5.94
N ARG A 379 -4.69 -0.04 -5.05
CA ARG A 379 -4.72 -1.49 -4.95
C ARG A 379 -5.30 -2.11 -6.22
N ALA A 380 -4.71 -3.19 -6.71
CA ALA A 380 -5.36 -4.05 -7.70
C ALA A 380 -6.52 -4.79 -7.01
N LYS A 381 -7.64 -5.00 -7.71
CA LYS A 381 -8.78 -5.71 -7.13
C LYS A 381 -8.53 -7.22 -7.18
N SER A 382 -8.86 -7.90 -6.09
CA SER A 382 -9.00 -9.36 -6.06
C SER A 382 -10.47 -9.71 -6.23
N PHE A 383 -10.75 -10.71 -7.06
CA PHE A 383 -12.10 -11.22 -7.28
C PHE A 383 -12.26 -12.61 -6.66
N ASP A 384 -13.37 -12.80 -5.96
CA ASP A 384 -13.69 -14.03 -5.24
C ASP A 384 -14.75 -14.80 -6.02
N HIS A 385 -14.40 -16.02 -6.43
CA HIS A 385 -15.27 -16.90 -7.23
C HIS A 385 -15.70 -18.09 -6.37
N GLU A 386 -16.93 -18.04 -5.83
CA GLU A 386 -17.48 -19.11 -5.00
C GLU A 386 -17.77 -20.37 -5.86
N ILE A 387 -17.07 -21.46 -5.57
CA ILE A 387 -17.17 -22.72 -6.33
C ILE A 387 -17.76 -23.85 -5.49
N THR A 388 -18.36 -23.52 -4.34
CA THR A 388 -18.93 -24.45 -3.35
C THR A 388 -19.86 -25.51 -3.98
N GLN A 389 -20.68 -25.15 -4.96
CA GLN A 389 -21.60 -26.10 -5.59
C GLN A 389 -20.91 -27.17 -6.48
N PHE A 390 -19.62 -27.01 -6.77
CA PHE A 390 -18.87 -27.87 -7.69
C PHE A 390 -17.88 -28.81 -6.99
N ILE A 391 -17.72 -28.68 -5.67
CA ILE A 391 -16.78 -29.50 -4.91
C ILE A 391 -17.45 -30.78 -4.40
N VAL A 392 -16.66 -31.85 -4.34
CA VAL A 392 -17.02 -33.10 -3.65
C VAL A 392 -15.91 -33.41 -2.64
N PRO A 393 -16.21 -33.48 -1.33
CA PRO A 393 -15.18 -33.73 -0.33
C PRO A 393 -14.54 -35.11 -0.54
N SER A 394 -13.21 -35.18 -0.40
CA SER A 394 -12.42 -36.39 -0.69
C SER A 394 -12.50 -36.84 -2.16
N ASP A 395 -12.59 -35.89 -3.09
CA ASP A 395 -12.43 -36.11 -4.52
C ASP A 395 -11.52 -35.04 -5.14
N SER A 396 -11.14 -35.25 -6.40
CA SER A 396 -10.39 -34.29 -7.19
C SER A 396 -11.30 -33.26 -7.89
N LEU A 397 -10.78 -32.04 -8.05
CA LEU A 397 -11.42 -30.95 -8.77
C LEU A 397 -10.42 -30.35 -9.76
N GLU A 398 -10.79 -30.29 -11.04
CA GLU A 398 -10.02 -29.52 -12.02
C GLU A 398 -10.48 -28.06 -12.04
N ILE A 399 -9.52 -27.15 -11.98
CA ILE A 399 -9.73 -25.71 -12.13
C ILE A 399 -8.91 -25.24 -13.32
N ASN A 400 -9.56 -24.50 -14.23
CA ASN A 400 -8.92 -23.87 -15.36
C ASN A 400 -9.36 -22.40 -15.45
N VAL A 401 -8.42 -21.50 -15.79
CA VAL A 401 -8.73 -20.09 -15.99
C VAL A 401 -8.27 -19.66 -17.39
N ASP A 402 -9.23 -19.33 -18.25
CA ASP A 402 -8.96 -18.92 -19.63
C ASP A 402 -9.11 -17.40 -19.78
N PHE A 403 -8.34 -16.79 -20.68
CA PHE A 403 -8.45 -15.37 -20.99
C PHE A 403 -9.21 -15.14 -22.31
N GLN A 404 -9.95 -14.04 -22.41
CA GLN A 404 -10.56 -13.64 -23.66
C GLN A 404 -9.52 -13.53 -24.77
N SER A 405 -9.73 -14.30 -25.83
CA SER A 405 -8.80 -14.38 -26.95
C SER A 405 -8.70 -13.07 -27.73
N TYR A 406 -7.46 -12.62 -27.96
CA TYR A 406 -7.15 -11.55 -28.90
C TYR A 406 -5.83 -11.79 -29.65
N THR A 407 -5.63 -11.06 -30.74
CA THR A 407 -4.40 -11.04 -31.55
C THR A 407 -3.77 -9.65 -31.52
N TRP A 408 -2.44 -9.58 -31.49
CA TRP A 408 -1.67 -8.34 -31.45
C TRP A 408 -0.45 -8.44 -32.37
N SER A 409 0.14 -7.30 -32.76
CA SER A 409 1.27 -7.26 -33.72
C SER A 409 2.25 -6.11 -33.49
N GLY A 410 2.30 -5.55 -32.28
CA GLY A 410 3.23 -4.49 -31.91
C GLY A 410 4.64 -4.98 -31.54
N SER A 411 5.45 -4.07 -31.01
CA SER A 411 6.83 -4.33 -30.59
C SER A 411 6.97 -4.71 -29.10
N GLN A 412 5.99 -4.36 -28.26
CA GLN A 412 5.97 -4.74 -26.85
C GLN A 412 4.97 -5.87 -26.65
N THR A 413 5.46 -7.01 -26.16
CA THR A 413 4.60 -8.16 -25.87
C THR A 413 3.68 -7.86 -24.68
N PRO A 414 2.35 -7.99 -24.84
CA PRO A 414 1.40 -7.88 -23.73
C PRO A 414 1.72 -8.92 -22.65
N SER A 415 1.43 -8.61 -21.40
CA SER A 415 1.64 -9.56 -20.29
C SER A 415 0.62 -9.39 -19.18
N TYR A 416 0.43 -10.45 -18.39
CA TYR A 416 -0.43 -10.43 -17.22
C TYR A 416 0.33 -10.94 -16.00
N ILE A 417 0.24 -10.20 -14.90
CA ILE A 417 0.68 -10.67 -13.58
C ILE A 417 -0.54 -11.31 -12.93
N VAL A 418 -0.49 -12.61 -12.70
CA VAL A 418 -1.60 -13.43 -12.19
C VAL A 418 -1.21 -14.03 -10.86
N GLU A 419 -2.04 -13.78 -9.85
CA GLU A 419 -2.11 -14.57 -8.63
C GLU A 419 -3.50 -15.19 -8.55
N CYS A 420 -3.58 -16.50 -8.43
CA CYS A 420 -4.83 -17.26 -8.37
C CYS A 420 -4.67 -18.36 -7.32
N GLN A 421 -5.53 -18.37 -6.32
CA GLN A 421 -5.42 -19.20 -5.12
C GLN A 421 -6.73 -19.95 -4.87
N LEU A 422 -6.63 -21.21 -4.47
CA LEU A 422 -7.75 -22.03 -4.04
C LEU A 422 -7.82 -22.02 -2.52
N PHE A 423 -8.96 -21.56 -1.99
CA PHE A 423 -9.32 -21.71 -0.59
C PHE A 423 -10.39 -22.79 -0.45
N GLN A 424 -10.17 -23.71 0.47
CA GLN A 424 -11.14 -24.71 0.91
C GLN A 424 -11.52 -24.40 2.35
N TYR A 425 -12.81 -24.41 2.66
CA TYR A 425 -13.34 -24.04 3.96
C TYR A 425 -14.22 -25.14 4.56
N GLN A 426 -14.32 -25.12 5.88
CA GLN A 426 -15.41 -25.78 6.60
C GLN A 426 -16.74 -25.04 6.33
N GLY A 427 -17.86 -25.57 6.86
CA GLY A 427 -19.16 -24.91 6.78
C GLY A 427 -19.19 -23.54 7.47
N SER A 428 -20.28 -22.79 7.25
CA SER A 428 -20.50 -21.51 7.92
C SER A 428 -20.53 -21.68 9.44
N ASN A 429 -19.87 -20.76 10.15
CA ASN A 429 -19.88 -20.74 11.61
C ASN A 429 -21.19 -20.13 12.18
N PHE A 430 -21.96 -19.42 11.36
CA PHE A 430 -23.18 -18.70 11.77
C PHE A 430 -24.33 -18.92 10.79
N ASN A 431 -25.57 -18.82 11.27
CA ASN A 431 -26.76 -18.95 10.43
C ASN A 431 -27.39 -17.59 10.14
N ASN A 432 -27.58 -16.76 11.17
CA ASN A 432 -28.23 -15.46 11.10
C ASN A 432 -27.33 -14.39 11.72
N SER A 433 -26.41 -13.86 10.93
CA SER A 433 -25.47 -12.84 11.38
C SER A 433 -25.21 -11.80 10.29
N VAL A 434 -25.13 -10.54 10.68
CA VAL A 434 -24.74 -9.44 9.80
C VAL A 434 -23.40 -8.86 10.28
N GLU A 435 -22.68 -8.16 9.41
CA GLU A 435 -21.44 -7.48 9.75
C GLU A 435 -21.41 -6.09 9.13
N ILE A 436 -20.79 -5.13 9.83
CA ILE A 436 -20.34 -3.87 9.22
C ILE A 436 -18.92 -4.10 8.68
N THR A 437 -18.72 -3.97 7.36
CA THR A 437 -17.39 -4.13 6.74
C THR A 437 -16.66 -2.81 6.59
N ASP A 438 -17.39 -1.70 6.38
CA ASP A 438 -16.78 -0.37 6.31
C ASP A 438 -17.76 0.79 6.67
N ILE A 439 -17.19 1.92 7.09
CA ILE A 439 -17.82 3.24 7.11
C ILE A 439 -17.10 4.11 6.07
N ILE A 440 -17.74 4.29 4.92
CA ILE A 440 -17.21 5.02 3.76
C ILE A 440 -17.37 6.54 3.95
N LYS A 441 -18.54 6.95 4.44
CA LYS A 441 -18.87 8.34 4.78
C LYS A 441 -19.60 8.36 6.12
N PRO A 442 -19.15 9.12 7.13
CA PRO A 442 -17.95 9.94 7.16
C PRO A 442 -16.69 9.12 7.50
N SER A 443 -15.53 9.46 6.93
CA SER A 443 -14.29 8.73 7.15
C SER A 443 -13.03 9.58 7.01
N LYS A 444 -11.96 9.15 7.69
CA LYS A 444 -10.57 9.65 7.52
C LYS A 444 -9.67 8.67 6.78
N LYS A 445 -10.21 7.56 6.25
CA LYS A 445 -9.42 6.64 5.42
C LYS A 445 -8.99 7.35 4.13
N ASP A 446 -7.71 7.21 3.78
CA ASP A 446 -7.13 7.89 2.60
C ASP A 446 -7.88 7.55 1.31
N GLU A 447 -8.32 6.29 1.18
CA GLU A 447 -9.11 5.78 0.05
C GLU A 447 -10.47 6.48 -0.15
N TYR A 448 -11.01 7.12 0.90
CA TYR A 448 -12.29 7.83 0.86
C TYR A 448 -12.16 9.36 0.91
N SER A 449 -10.93 9.88 0.74
CA SER A 449 -10.64 11.32 0.80
C SER A 449 -11.36 12.15 -0.28
N ARG A 450 -11.71 11.57 -1.44
CA ARG A 450 -12.52 12.23 -2.49
C ARG A 450 -13.95 12.57 -2.03
N PHE A 451 -14.48 11.82 -1.07
CA PHE A 451 -15.87 11.94 -0.62
C PHE A 451 -16.00 12.55 0.78
N ASN A 452 -14.88 12.81 1.44
CA ASN A 452 -14.79 13.28 2.82
C ASN A 452 -13.93 14.56 2.92
N PRO A 453 -14.21 15.46 3.88
CA PRO A 453 -15.29 15.41 4.86
C PRO A 453 -16.67 15.58 4.20
N THR A 454 -17.71 15.13 4.88
CA THR A 454 -19.11 15.24 4.42
C THR A 454 -20.01 15.82 5.51
N CYS A 455 -21.09 16.48 5.09
CA CYS A 455 -22.20 16.88 5.95
C CYS A 455 -23.55 16.34 5.45
N GLY A 456 -23.53 15.50 4.40
CA GLY A 456 -24.72 14.91 3.78
C GLY A 456 -25.10 13.56 4.41
N LYS A 457 -25.56 12.63 3.59
CA LYS A 457 -25.93 11.29 4.06
C LYS A 457 -24.69 10.41 4.36
N PRO A 458 -24.66 9.72 5.52
CA PRO A 458 -23.65 8.69 5.76
C PRO A 458 -23.78 7.51 4.77
N LEU A 459 -22.68 6.82 4.51
CA LEU A 459 -22.60 5.65 3.65
C LEU A 459 -21.76 4.59 4.35
N ILE A 460 -22.32 3.41 4.53
CA ILE A 460 -21.65 2.25 5.13
C ILE A 460 -21.69 1.06 4.19
N GLU A 461 -20.90 0.05 4.48
CA GLU A 461 -20.98 -1.25 3.82
C GLU A 461 -21.35 -2.32 4.86
N ILE A 462 -22.36 -3.13 4.53
CA ILE A 462 -22.79 -4.27 5.34
C ILE A 462 -22.61 -5.56 4.54
N ARG A 463 -22.45 -6.67 5.26
CA ARG A 463 -22.28 -8.01 4.68
C ARG A 463 -23.12 -9.03 5.41
N ASN A 464 -23.65 -10.02 4.69
CA ASN A 464 -24.22 -11.20 5.33
C ASN A 464 -23.11 -12.12 5.85
N TYR A 465 -23.02 -12.24 7.17
CA TYR A 465 -22.02 -13.06 7.87
C TYR A 465 -22.53 -14.47 8.22
N GLY A 466 -23.83 -14.73 8.01
CA GLY A 466 -24.49 -16.00 8.27
C GLY A 466 -24.93 -16.74 7.00
N SER A 467 -25.15 -18.05 7.12
CA SER A 467 -25.52 -18.91 5.99
C SER A 467 -26.92 -18.66 5.42
N SER A 468 -27.83 -18.05 6.21
CA SER A 468 -29.18 -17.71 5.75
C SER A 468 -29.17 -16.37 5.03
N THR A 469 -29.86 -16.26 3.89
CA THR A 469 -30.00 -14.99 3.16
C THR A 469 -30.50 -13.89 4.10
N LEU A 470 -29.80 -12.77 4.13
CA LEU A 470 -30.13 -11.61 4.95
C LEU A 470 -31.14 -10.74 4.21
N ASN A 471 -32.34 -10.57 4.78
CA ASN A 471 -33.45 -9.86 4.15
C ASN A 471 -33.75 -8.50 4.79
N ASN A 472 -33.38 -8.33 6.06
CA ASN A 472 -33.57 -7.09 6.81
C ASN A 472 -32.62 -7.00 7.99
N ALA A 473 -32.34 -5.79 8.43
CA ALA A 473 -31.57 -5.47 9.63
C ALA A 473 -31.94 -4.07 10.14
N GLU A 474 -31.89 -3.87 11.45
CA GLU A 474 -32.01 -2.56 12.09
C GLU A 474 -30.62 -1.93 12.18
N ILE A 475 -30.48 -0.70 11.69
CA ILE A 475 -29.23 0.07 11.68
C ILE A 475 -29.40 1.26 12.62
N ILE A 476 -28.66 1.25 13.72
CA ILE A 476 -28.61 2.35 14.70
C ILE A 476 -27.33 3.13 14.46
N TYR A 477 -27.42 4.45 14.31
CA TYR A 477 -26.27 5.28 13.96
C TYR A 477 -26.37 6.68 14.55
N GLY A 478 -25.26 7.43 14.52
CA GLY A 478 -25.22 8.81 14.97
C GLY A 478 -23.81 9.29 15.29
N ILE A 479 -23.72 10.49 15.85
CA ILE A 479 -22.46 11.06 16.36
C ILE A 479 -22.35 10.73 17.85
N LYS A 480 -21.16 10.34 18.33
CA LYS A 480 -20.95 9.96 19.74
C LYS A 480 -21.35 11.10 20.70
N GLY A 481 -22.39 10.85 21.49
CA GLY A 481 -22.97 11.81 22.43
C GLY A 481 -23.88 12.85 21.79
N GLY A 482 -24.23 12.68 20.52
CA GLY A 482 -25.28 13.40 19.81
C GLY A 482 -26.60 12.64 19.80
N ALA A 483 -27.50 13.02 18.89
CA ALA A 483 -28.74 12.29 18.65
C ALA A 483 -28.48 10.92 18.02
N THR A 484 -29.34 9.95 18.35
CA THR A 484 -29.29 8.59 17.80
C THR A 484 -30.43 8.41 16.80
N HIS A 485 -30.11 7.81 15.67
CA HIS A 485 -31.02 7.53 14.57
C HIS A 485 -31.16 6.02 14.38
N THR A 486 -32.30 5.59 13.85
CA THR A 486 -32.58 4.19 13.52
C THR A 486 -33.14 4.12 12.11
N PHE A 487 -32.58 3.22 11.30
CA PHE A 487 -33.03 2.92 9.94
C PHE A 487 -33.23 1.42 9.79
N ASN A 488 -34.37 1.02 9.23
CA ASN A 488 -34.65 -0.40 8.94
C ASN A 488 -34.27 -0.67 7.49
N TRP A 489 -33.16 -1.36 7.28
CA TRP A 489 -32.72 -1.79 5.96
C TRP A 489 -33.47 -3.06 5.55
N SER A 490 -33.75 -3.18 4.25
CA SER A 490 -34.35 -4.36 3.62
C SER A 490 -33.68 -4.63 2.28
N GLY A 491 -33.36 -5.89 2.00
CA GLY A 491 -32.74 -6.31 0.75
C GLY A 491 -32.64 -7.83 0.66
N SER A 492 -31.62 -8.34 -0.01
CA SER A 492 -31.36 -9.78 -0.14
C SER A 492 -29.87 -9.98 -0.39
N LEU A 493 -29.14 -10.34 0.67
CA LEU A 493 -27.72 -10.67 0.58
C LEU A 493 -27.54 -12.16 0.88
N ASP A 494 -27.03 -12.91 -0.08
CA ASP A 494 -26.60 -14.29 0.17
C ASP A 494 -25.31 -14.31 1.00
N PHE A 495 -24.91 -15.49 1.47
CA PHE A 495 -23.75 -15.62 2.37
C PHE A 495 -22.50 -14.95 1.78
N LEU A 496 -21.87 -14.07 2.56
CA LEU A 496 -20.71 -13.23 2.19
C LEU A 496 -20.96 -12.14 1.13
N GLU A 497 -22.16 -12.02 0.59
CA GLU A 497 -22.52 -10.87 -0.25
C GLU A 497 -22.59 -9.60 0.61
N SER A 498 -22.19 -8.48 -0.01
CA SER A 498 -22.10 -7.18 0.63
C SER A 498 -22.82 -6.12 -0.19
N GLU A 499 -23.31 -5.08 0.46
CA GLU A 499 -23.82 -3.90 -0.20
C GLU A 499 -23.46 -2.61 0.55
N GLN A 500 -23.43 -1.51 -0.20
CA GLN A 500 -23.34 -0.18 0.38
C GLN A 500 -24.73 0.38 0.69
N VAL A 501 -24.93 0.83 1.93
CA VAL A 501 -26.20 1.38 2.41
C VAL A 501 -26.03 2.87 2.71
N GLU A 502 -26.69 3.72 1.91
CA GLU A 502 -26.80 5.15 2.19
C GLU A 502 -27.84 5.38 3.29
N LEU A 503 -27.38 5.91 4.44
CA LEU A 503 -28.23 6.15 5.59
C LEU A 503 -28.96 7.50 5.48
N PRO A 504 -30.16 7.64 6.07
CA PRO A 504 -30.83 8.93 6.15
C PRO A 504 -29.97 10.02 6.80
N LEU A 505 -30.35 11.28 6.53
CA LEU A 505 -29.66 12.44 7.09
C LEU A 505 -29.71 12.44 8.63
N LEU A 506 -28.59 12.86 9.22
CA LEU A 506 -28.53 13.20 10.64
C LEU A 506 -29.21 14.54 10.89
N ASP A 507 -29.88 14.70 12.03
CA ASP A 507 -30.46 15.99 12.44
C ASP A 507 -29.41 17.10 12.53
N ASN A 508 -28.21 16.72 12.98
CA ASN A 508 -27.02 17.56 13.00
C ASN A 508 -25.78 16.67 13.16
N TRP A 509 -24.62 17.27 12.93
CA TRP A 509 -23.32 16.60 12.99
C TRP A 509 -22.58 16.84 14.33
N TYR A 510 -23.32 17.16 15.40
CA TYR A 510 -22.75 17.49 16.70
C TYR A 510 -22.85 16.32 17.69
N GLY A 511 -21.83 16.20 18.52
CA GLY A 511 -21.80 15.27 19.65
C GLY A 511 -20.69 15.65 20.62
N THR A 512 -20.45 14.79 21.60
CA THR A 512 -19.34 14.93 22.55
C THR A 512 -17.98 14.63 21.94
N LYS A 513 -17.95 13.94 20.78
CA LYS A 513 -16.75 13.58 20.03
C LYS A 513 -17.03 13.61 18.53
N ASP A 514 -16.03 13.94 17.72
CA ASP A 514 -16.08 13.87 16.25
C ASP A 514 -15.89 12.41 15.76
N VAL A 515 -16.78 11.54 16.23
CA VAL A 515 -16.81 10.10 15.94
C VAL A 515 -18.23 9.72 15.55
N PHE A 516 -18.39 9.25 14.33
CA PHE A 516 -19.59 8.60 13.82
C PHE A 516 -19.57 7.12 14.22
N TYR A 517 -20.72 6.59 14.61
CA TYR A 517 -20.84 5.17 14.93
C TYR A 517 -22.03 4.55 14.22
N VAL A 518 -21.91 3.25 13.98
CA VAL A 518 -22.98 2.39 13.49
C VAL A 518 -23.04 1.12 14.32
N GLN A 519 -24.26 0.69 14.60
CA GLN A 519 -24.59 -0.58 15.23
C GLN A 519 -25.67 -1.30 14.44
N LEU A 520 -25.45 -2.56 14.08
CA LEU A 520 -26.45 -3.42 13.45
C LEU A 520 -27.18 -4.25 14.51
N LYS A 521 -28.46 -4.49 14.30
CA LYS A 521 -29.31 -5.30 15.16
C LYS A 521 -30.35 -6.07 14.38
N ASN A 522 -30.85 -7.12 15.03
CA ASN A 522 -32.01 -7.88 14.61
C ASN A 522 -31.97 -8.36 13.14
N PRO A 523 -30.87 -8.99 12.66
CA PRO A 523 -30.86 -9.56 11.31
C PRO A 523 -32.03 -10.54 11.14
N ASN A 524 -32.79 -10.37 10.05
CA ASN A 524 -34.02 -11.12 9.79
C ASN A 524 -35.06 -11.05 10.93
N GLY A 525 -35.06 -9.99 11.72
CA GLY A 525 -35.95 -9.80 12.87
C GLY A 525 -35.67 -10.74 14.05
N GLN A 526 -34.53 -11.43 14.06
CA GLN A 526 -34.07 -12.32 15.13
C GLN A 526 -32.78 -11.80 15.77
N ALA A 527 -32.43 -12.29 16.96
CA ALA A 527 -31.13 -11.99 17.54
C ALA A 527 -30.00 -12.41 16.59
N ASP A 528 -28.93 -11.61 16.57
CA ASP A 528 -27.73 -11.95 15.80
C ASP A 528 -26.99 -13.10 16.49
N ASP A 529 -26.55 -14.09 15.72
CA ASP A 529 -25.75 -15.21 16.22
C ASP A 529 -24.36 -14.75 16.72
N TYR A 530 -23.87 -13.60 16.23
CA TYR A 530 -22.55 -13.05 16.55
C TYR A 530 -22.57 -11.51 16.55
N ASP A 531 -22.55 -10.90 17.74
CA ASP A 531 -22.68 -9.45 17.89
C ASP A 531 -21.35 -8.66 17.84
N ALA A 532 -20.21 -9.36 17.90
CA ALA A 532 -18.88 -8.74 17.98
C ALA A 532 -18.44 -8.01 16.69
N ASN A 533 -19.14 -8.21 15.57
CA ASN A 533 -18.92 -7.57 14.26
C ASN A 533 -20.03 -6.55 13.92
N ASN A 534 -20.99 -6.33 14.83
CA ASN A 534 -22.14 -5.46 14.62
C ASN A 534 -21.91 -4.01 15.01
N TYR A 535 -20.68 -3.62 15.37
CA TYR A 535 -20.36 -2.27 15.81
C TYR A 535 -19.10 -1.75 15.14
N MET A 536 -19.18 -0.53 14.59
CA MET A 536 -18.03 0.16 14.00
C MET A 536 -18.09 1.65 14.29
N GLU A 537 -16.92 2.26 14.46
CA GLU A 537 -16.75 3.70 14.64
C GLU A 537 -15.81 4.26 13.55
N SER A 538 -16.05 5.51 13.18
CA SER A 538 -15.21 6.26 12.26
C SER A 538 -15.05 7.69 12.75
N SER A 539 -13.80 8.13 12.92
CA SER A 539 -13.51 9.54 13.16
C SER A 539 -13.74 10.35 11.88
N PHE A 540 -14.15 11.61 12.01
CA PHE A 540 -14.38 12.48 10.85
C PHE A 540 -13.90 13.92 11.10
N ASP A 541 -13.86 14.71 10.03
CA ASP A 541 -13.64 16.16 10.09
C ASP A 541 -14.90 16.89 9.64
N HIS A 542 -15.14 18.09 10.20
CA HIS A 542 -16.26 18.93 9.78
C HIS A 542 -15.97 19.58 8.42
N VAL A 543 -17.02 19.77 7.62
CA VAL A 543 -16.92 20.51 6.36
C VAL A 543 -16.68 22.00 6.60
N PRO A 544 -16.03 22.73 5.68
CA PRO A 544 -15.89 24.19 5.79
C PRO A 544 -17.24 24.91 5.70
N GLN A 545 -17.33 26.08 6.32
CA GLN A 545 -18.49 26.96 6.28
C GLN A 545 -18.19 28.22 5.46
N TYR A 546 -19.12 28.59 4.57
CA TYR A 546 -19.00 29.73 3.67
C TYR A 546 -20.16 30.72 3.83
N GLN A 547 -19.98 31.92 3.26
CA GLN A 547 -21.02 32.93 3.18
C GLN A 547 -22.17 32.47 2.27
N ASN A 548 -23.35 33.06 2.45
CA ASN A 548 -24.55 32.73 1.69
C ASN A 548 -24.54 33.21 0.23
N LYS A 549 -23.51 33.94 -0.20
CA LYS A 549 -23.38 34.39 -1.57
C LYS A 549 -22.00 34.04 -2.11
N ILE A 550 -21.98 33.14 -3.10
CA ILE A 550 -20.76 32.59 -3.68
C ILE A 550 -20.78 32.87 -5.18
N ALA A 551 -19.64 33.30 -5.72
CA ALA A 551 -19.41 33.31 -7.16
C ALA A 551 -18.55 32.12 -7.57
N VAL A 552 -19.01 31.35 -8.55
CA VAL A 552 -18.23 30.32 -9.24
C VAL A 552 -17.57 30.98 -10.44
N TRP A 553 -16.24 30.99 -10.47
CA TRP A 553 -15.47 31.44 -11.62
C TRP A 553 -14.86 30.23 -12.29
N THR A 554 -15.34 29.93 -13.49
CA THR A 554 -14.84 28.84 -14.32
C THR A 554 -14.18 29.42 -15.54
N GLN A 555 -12.92 29.07 -15.78
CA GLN A 555 -12.22 29.28 -17.04
C GLN A 555 -12.05 27.91 -17.66
N ILE A 556 -12.81 27.62 -18.71
CA ILE A 556 -12.68 26.33 -19.40
C ILE A 556 -11.40 26.30 -20.24
N ASN A 557 -10.83 25.10 -20.41
CA ASN A 557 -9.75 24.84 -21.37
C ASN A 557 -10.35 24.62 -22.78
N ASN A 558 -9.58 24.08 -23.72
CA ASN A 558 -10.05 23.76 -25.07
C ASN A 558 -10.76 22.39 -25.18
N GLY A 559 -10.91 21.68 -24.05
CA GLY A 559 -11.61 20.40 -23.96
C GLY A 559 -13.09 20.58 -24.30
N VAL A 560 -13.56 19.88 -25.34
CA VAL A 560 -14.93 19.96 -25.84
C VAL A 560 -15.47 18.59 -26.17
N ILE A 561 -16.75 18.36 -25.85
CA ILE A 561 -17.47 17.11 -26.16
C ILE A 561 -17.45 16.85 -27.68
N ASN A 562 -17.56 17.91 -28.47
CA ASN A 562 -17.57 17.85 -29.92
C ASN A 562 -17.04 19.16 -30.54
N SER A 563 -16.05 19.07 -31.42
CA SER A 563 -15.45 20.22 -32.11
C SER A 563 -16.41 20.98 -33.06
N TRP A 564 -17.58 20.41 -33.38
CA TRP A 564 -18.63 21.10 -34.14
C TRP A 564 -19.54 21.97 -33.27
N THR A 565 -19.79 21.55 -32.02
CA THR A 565 -20.65 22.29 -31.09
C THR A 565 -19.84 23.23 -30.21
N ASN A 566 -18.54 22.97 -30.05
CA ASN A 566 -17.64 23.65 -29.10
C ASN A 566 -18.17 23.62 -27.66
N GLU A 567 -19.00 22.63 -27.35
CA GLU A 567 -19.58 22.44 -26.04
C GLU A 567 -18.51 21.93 -25.08
N SER A 568 -18.27 22.65 -23.98
CA SER A 568 -17.26 22.24 -22.99
C SER A 568 -17.63 20.91 -22.37
N GLU A 569 -16.62 20.07 -22.15
CA GLU A 569 -16.78 18.81 -21.41
C GLU A 569 -16.85 19.00 -19.90
N THR A 570 -16.46 20.18 -19.39
CA THR A 570 -16.54 20.54 -17.97
C THR A 570 -17.85 21.24 -17.63
N SER A 571 -18.51 20.78 -16.57
CA SER A 571 -19.69 21.40 -15.98
C SER A 571 -19.63 21.38 -14.45
N TRP A 572 -20.51 22.13 -13.78
CA TRP A 572 -20.63 22.06 -12.33
C TRP A 572 -22.06 22.10 -11.84
N GLU A 573 -22.28 21.50 -10.68
CA GLU A 573 -23.57 21.37 -10.01
C GLU A 573 -23.41 21.60 -8.50
N PHE A 574 -24.44 22.15 -7.88
CA PHE A 574 -24.62 22.17 -6.44
C PHE A 574 -25.79 21.26 -6.07
N PHE A 575 -25.57 20.40 -5.09
CA PHE A 575 -26.61 19.55 -4.50
C PHE A 575 -26.85 19.97 -3.05
N LYS A 576 -28.08 19.77 -2.57
CA LYS A 576 -28.40 19.83 -1.13
C LYS A 576 -27.95 18.54 -0.43
N ASP A 577 -27.99 18.54 0.89
CA ASP A 577 -27.69 17.39 1.75
C ASP A 577 -28.54 16.15 1.47
N ASP A 578 -29.79 16.32 1.03
CA ASP A 578 -30.67 15.22 0.63
C ASP A 578 -30.34 14.61 -0.75
N GLY A 579 -29.41 15.23 -1.50
CA GLY A 579 -28.99 14.84 -2.84
C GLY A 579 -29.76 15.54 -3.97
N SER A 580 -30.72 16.42 -3.66
CA SER A 580 -31.46 17.16 -4.68
C SER A 580 -30.60 18.24 -5.35
N LEU A 581 -30.74 18.41 -6.66
CA LEU A 581 -30.07 19.48 -7.41
C LEU A 581 -30.56 20.85 -6.92
N PHE A 582 -29.62 21.71 -6.54
CA PHE A 582 -29.87 23.09 -6.10
C PHE A 582 -29.61 24.10 -7.22
N ALA A 583 -28.45 23.99 -7.87
CA ALA A 583 -28.05 24.87 -8.96
C ALA A 583 -27.08 24.14 -9.90
N ALA A 584 -27.00 24.57 -11.16
CA ALA A 584 -26.06 24.02 -12.12
C ALA A 584 -25.52 25.14 -13.01
N SER A 585 -24.34 24.91 -13.59
CA SER A 585 -23.83 25.75 -14.66
C SER A 585 -24.79 25.78 -15.85
N GLN A 586 -24.87 26.92 -16.52
CA GLN A 586 -25.32 26.93 -17.91
C GLN A 586 -24.37 26.11 -18.78
N GLN A 587 -24.82 25.68 -19.97
CA GLN A 587 -23.93 25.08 -20.95
C GLN A 587 -22.82 26.08 -21.33
N MET A 588 -21.57 25.64 -21.20
CA MET A 588 -20.38 26.43 -21.52
C MET A 588 -19.88 26.08 -22.92
N PHE A 589 -19.35 27.07 -23.65
CA PHE A 589 -18.94 26.94 -25.04
C PHE A 589 -17.59 27.61 -25.28
N LEU A 590 -16.67 26.88 -25.90
CA LEU A 590 -15.37 27.39 -26.29
C LEU A 590 -15.52 28.57 -27.27
N GLY A 591 -14.92 29.71 -26.95
CA GLY A 591 -14.94 30.94 -27.76
C GLY A 591 -16.19 31.82 -27.62
N ALA A 592 -17.17 31.43 -26.80
CA ALA A 592 -18.43 32.19 -26.68
C ALA A 592 -18.32 33.45 -25.80
N VAL A 593 -17.36 33.50 -24.87
CA VAL A 593 -17.12 34.64 -23.98
C VAL A 593 -15.62 34.99 -23.96
N PRO A 594 -15.24 36.24 -23.64
CA PRO A 594 -13.83 36.63 -23.56
C PRO A 594 -13.05 35.70 -22.61
N GLN A 595 -11.90 35.20 -23.09
CA GLN A 595 -11.03 34.29 -22.35
C GLN A 595 -11.70 32.99 -21.85
N ASN A 596 -12.83 32.60 -22.44
CA ASN A 596 -13.62 31.42 -22.05
C ASN A 596 -13.97 31.39 -20.54
N GLN A 597 -14.20 32.56 -19.97
CA GLN A 597 -14.45 32.72 -18.54
C GLN A 597 -15.92 32.95 -18.20
N TYR A 598 -16.49 32.02 -17.44
CA TYR A 598 -17.85 32.01 -16.92
C TYR A 598 -17.86 32.40 -15.44
N ARG A 599 -18.84 33.20 -15.04
CA ARG A 599 -18.90 33.86 -13.73
C ARG A 599 -20.33 33.87 -13.24
N ASP A 600 -20.68 32.83 -12.50
CA ASP A 600 -22.03 32.63 -11.99
C ASP A 600 -22.08 33.03 -10.51
N THR A 601 -23.12 33.75 -10.11
CA THR A 601 -23.34 34.13 -8.70
C THR A 601 -24.55 33.39 -8.18
N ILE A 602 -24.38 32.65 -7.09
CA ILE A 602 -25.40 31.84 -6.47
C ILE A 602 -25.61 32.33 -5.04
N GLU A 603 -26.87 32.47 -4.66
CA GLU A 603 -27.29 32.81 -3.31
C GLU A 603 -27.93 31.57 -2.67
N PHE A 604 -27.41 31.19 -1.51
CA PHE A 604 -27.70 29.96 -0.81
C PHE A 604 -28.52 30.25 0.45
N GLU A 605 -29.38 29.30 0.81
CA GLU A 605 -30.01 29.28 2.12
C GLU A 605 -29.05 28.64 3.14
N SER A 606 -29.36 28.75 4.43
CA SER A 606 -28.58 28.05 5.45
C SER A 606 -28.76 26.54 5.29
N GLY A 607 -27.68 25.78 5.19
CA GLY A 607 -27.74 24.34 4.95
C GLY A 607 -26.39 23.71 4.62
N CYS A 608 -26.41 22.40 4.37
CA CYS A 608 -25.28 21.64 3.84
C CYS A 608 -25.44 21.47 2.33
N TYR A 609 -24.33 21.62 1.60
CA TYR A 609 -24.29 21.58 0.15
C TYR A 609 -23.05 20.83 -0.35
N THR A 610 -23.19 20.19 -1.51
CA THR A 610 -22.10 19.55 -2.25
C THR A 610 -21.90 20.30 -3.56
N PHE A 611 -20.71 20.84 -3.78
CA PHE A 611 -20.28 21.34 -5.09
C PHE A 611 -19.60 20.21 -5.84
N LYS A 612 -20.17 19.80 -6.98
CA LYS A 612 -19.60 18.81 -7.89
C LYS A 612 -19.16 19.48 -9.17
N VAL A 613 -17.90 19.26 -9.56
CA VAL A 613 -17.42 19.58 -10.92
C VAL A 613 -17.27 18.26 -11.64
N SER A 614 -17.78 18.16 -12.86
CA SER A 614 -17.70 16.94 -13.67
C SER A 614 -17.03 17.26 -14.99
N ASP A 615 -16.20 16.35 -15.48
CA ASP A 615 -15.53 16.42 -16.77
C ASP A 615 -15.80 15.14 -17.57
N ILE A 616 -16.47 15.27 -18.72
CA ILE A 616 -16.90 14.11 -19.53
C ILE A 616 -15.70 13.40 -20.19
N GLY A 617 -14.64 14.13 -20.51
CA GLY A 617 -13.41 13.57 -21.07
C GLY A 617 -12.48 12.95 -20.02
N GLU A 618 -12.87 13.03 -18.74
CA GLU A 618 -12.15 12.54 -17.56
C GLU A 618 -10.74 13.10 -17.40
N ASN A 619 -10.44 14.20 -18.08
CA ASN A 619 -9.11 14.81 -18.13
C ASN A 619 -9.05 16.12 -17.33
N GLY A 620 -10.19 16.58 -16.81
CA GLY A 620 -10.26 17.79 -16.01
C GLY A 620 -9.90 19.05 -16.80
N LEU A 621 -9.33 20.04 -16.11
CA LEU A 621 -9.02 21.34 -16.71
C LEU A 621 -7.53 21.53 -17.02
N ASP A 622 -6.67 20.56 -16.68
CA ASP A 622 -5.22 20.63 -16.90
C ASP A 622 -4.62 19.23 -16.96
N TYR A 623 -4.58 18.65 -18.18
CA TYR A 623 -4.01 17.32 -18.39
C TYR A 623 -2.97 17.35 -19.51
N GLY A 624 -1.70 17.24 -19.14
CA GLY A 624 -0.57 17.43 -20.06
C GLY A 624 -0.44 16.42 -21.22
N TYR A 625 -1.31 15.40 -21.31
CA TYR A 625 -1.32 14.45 -22.43
C TYR A 625 -2.15 14.93 -23.62
N ASN A 626 -3.16 15.78 -23.39
CA ASN A 626 -3.93 16.40 -24.46
C ASN A 626 -3.37 17.80 -24.77
N ASN A 627 -3.87 18.42 -25.84
CA ASN A 627 -3.50 19.79 -26.22
C ASN A 627 -4.60 20.79 -25.80
N ASP A 628 -5.34 20.47 -24.74
CA ASP A 628 -6.51 21.26 -24.36
C ASP A 628 -6.13 22.53 -23.59
N GLY A 629 -4.91 22.56 -23.05
CA GLY A 629 -4.39 23.69 -22.28
C GLY A 629 -4.99 23.75 -20.88
N VAL A 630 -4.77 24.88 -20.20
CA VAL A 630 -5.05 25.02 -18.77
C VAL A 630 -6.28 25.89 -18.52
N GLY A 631 -7.25 25.34 -17.82
CA GLY A 631 -8.41 26.00 -17.26
C GLY A 631 -8.30 26.23 -15.75
N SER A 632 -9.36 26.73 -15.11
CA SER A 632 -9.45 26.81 -13.66
C SER A 632 -10.90 26.89 -13.18
N ILE A 633 -11.16 26.43 -11.96
CA ILE A 633 -12.45 26.61 -11.30
C ILE A 633 -12.26 27.06 -9.84
N LYS A 634 -12.97 28.12 -9.45
CA LYS A 634 -12.76 28.82 -8.16
C LYS A 634 -14.08 29.21 -7.52
N LEU A 635 -14.15 29.17 -6.19
CA LEU A 635 -15.22 29.78 -5.41
C LEU A 635 -14.74 31.09 -4.78
N ARG A 636 -15.56 32.13 -4.89
CA ARG A 636 -15.22 33.50 -4.48
C ARG A 636 -16.33 34.16 -3.68
N ASN A 637 -15.93 35.09 -2.81
CA ASN A 637 -16.84 36.01 -2.14
C ASN A 637 -17.42 37.02 -3.14
N VAL A 638 -18.63 37.55 -2.85
CA VAL A 638 -19.32 38.52 -3.71
C VAL A 638 -19.58 39.84 -2.97
N PRO A 639 -18.91 40.94 -3.33
CA PRO A 639 -17.70 41.01 -4.15
C PRO A 639 -16.48 40.48 -3.36
N GLY A 640 -15.40 40.11 -4.04
CA GLY A 640 -14.10 39.97 -3.36
C GLY A 640 -13.24 38.79 -3.79
N THR A 641 -12.61 38.19 -2.79
CA THR A 641 -11.47 37.28 -2.90
C THR A 641 -11.89 35.84 -3.21
N THR A 642 -10.96 35.09 -3.80
CA THR A 642 -11.05 33.62 -3.87
C THR A 642 -10.84 33.05 -2.48
N PHE A 643 -11.73 32.17 -2.04
CA PHE A 643 -11.57 31.41 -0.79
C PHE A 643 -11.36 29.92 -1.05
N LYS A 644 -11.67 29.43 -2.26
CA LYS A 644 -11.35 28.06 -2.70
C LYS A 644 -10.89 28.09 -4.16
N ASP A 645 -9.68 27.60 -4.40
CA ASP A 645 -9.08 27.38 -5.71
C ASP A 645 -8.91 25.86 -5.86
N PHE A 646 -9.54 25.26 -6.87
CA PHE A 646 -9.46 23.81 -7.07
C PHE A 646 -8.31 23.50 -8.03
N HIS A 647 -7.61 22.39 -7.77
CA HIS A 647 -6.57 21.95 -8.70
C HIS A 647 -7.21 21.53 -10.03
N PRO A 648 -6.71 21.99 -11.18
CA PRO A 648 -7.32 21.71 -12.47
C PRO A 648 -7.06 20.28 -13.00
N ASP A 649 -5.95 19.62 -12.62
CA ASP A 649 -5.74 18.16 -12.82
C ASP A 649 -6.54 17.36 -11.78
N PHE A 650 -7.86 17.21 -11.99
CA PHE A 650 -8.76 16.48 -11.08
C PHE A 650 -9.34 15.19 -11.67
N GLY A 651 -9.00 14.85 -12.92
CA GLY A 651 -9.59 13.73 -13.64
C GLY A 651 -11.09 13.92 -13.87
N SER A 652 -11.91 12.94 -13.50
CA SER A 652 -13.34 12.91 -13.83
C SER A 652 -14.17 13.89 -13.01
N ASN A 653 -13.82 14.15 -11.75
CA ASN A 653 -14.61 15.07 -10.91
C ASN A 653 -13.90 15.69 -9.70
N ILE A 654 -14.49 16.77 -9.20
CA ILE A 654 -14.25 17.34 -7.88
C ILE A 654 -15.53 17.20 -7.07
N ILE A 655 -15.42 16.74 -5.81
CA ILE A 655 -16.50 16.77 -4.84
C ILE A 655 -16.05 17.63 -3.66
N HIS A 656 -16.78 18.71 -3.39
CA HIS A 656 -16.48 19.64 -2.30
C HIS A 656 -17.73 19.89 -1.46
N ASN A 657 -17.77 19.29 -0.27
CA ASN A 657 -18.87 19.49 0.69
C ASN A 657 -18.60 20.74 1.54
N PHE A 658 -19.64 21.51 1.83
CA PHE A 658 -19.56 22.71 2.67
C PHE A 658 -20.92 23.04 3.30
N ARG A 659 -20.90 23.94 4.27
CA ARG A 659 -22.11 24.55 4.84
C ARG A 659 -22.23 26.01 4.48
N VAL A 660 -23.46 26.46 4.34
CA VAL A 660 -23.84 27.87 4.25
C VAL A 660 -24.68 28.23 5.46
N GLY A 661 -24.54 29.44 6.00
CA GLY A 661 -25.43 29.96 7.04
C GLY A 661 -24.73 30.93 7.98
N SER A 662 -25.53 31.71 8.72
CA SER A 662 -25.02 32.62 9.75
C SER A 662 -24.27 31.84 10.82
N ILE A 663 -23.03 32.25 11.10
CA ILE A 663 -22.26 31.91 12.31
C ILE A 663 -23.20 32.22 13.49
N LEU A 664 -23.90 31.23 14.01
CA LEU A 664 -24.65 31.43 15.23
C LEU A 664 -23.58 31.49 16.31
N SER A 665 -23.63 32.51 17.15
CA SER A 665 -22.64 32.81 18.20
C SER A 665 -22.44 31.71 19.25
N ASN A 666 -23.06 30.53 19.07
CA ASN A 666 -22.88 29.32 19.85
C ASN A 666 -22.21 28.17 19.06
N ASP A 667 -21.92 28.36 17.78
CA ASP A 667 -20.94 27.54 17.08
C ASP A 667 -19.63 27.75 17.85
N GLN A 668 -19.16 26.72 18.57
CA GLN A 668 -17.77 26.70 19.00
C GLN A 668 -16.93 26.63 17.73
N ILE A 669 -16.64 27.80 17.16
CA ILE A 669 -15.63 27.95 16.15
C ILE A 669 -14.36 27.39 16.79
N ILE A 670 -13.92 26.22 16.34
CA ILE A 670 -12.51 25.89 16.44
C ILE A 670 -11.85 26.81 15.42
N GLU A 671 -11.60 28.05 15.83
CA GLU A 671 -10.91 29.04 15.01
C GLU A 671 -9.54 28.44 14.65
N GLN A 672 -9.38 28.04 13.39
CA GLN A 672 -8.09 27.55 12.92
C GLN A 672 -7.11 28.72 12.88
N LEU A 673 -6.09 28.62 13.73
CA LEU A 673 -4.94 29.50 13.75
C LEU A 673 -3.86 28.89 12.85
N ILE A 674 -3.36 29.65 11.87
CA ILE A 674 -2.28 29.25 10.96
C ILE A 674 -1.05 30.11 11.28
N ILE A 675 0.15 29.52 11.31
CA ILE A 675 1.40 30.22 11.58
C ILE A 675 2.38 29.95 10.45
N TYR A 676 2.98 31.00 9.88
CA TYR A 676 4.02 30.88 8.86
C TYR A 676 5.03 32.04 8.91
N PRO A 677 6.27 31.85 8.44
CA PRO A 677 6.85 30.57 8.01
C PRO A 677 7.13 29.63 9.19
N ILE A 678 7.09 28.33 8.95
CA ILE A 678 7.63 27.32 9.86
C ILE A 678 8.60 26.45 9.05
N PRO A 679 9.90 26.41 9.36
CA PRO A 679 10.57 27.07 10.49
C PRO A 679 10.70 28.60 10.31
N ALA A 680 10.63 29.34 11.41
CA ALA A 680 10.69 30.80 11.45
C ALA A 680 12.09 31.30 11.85
N THR A 681 12.54 32.38 11.23
CA THR A 681 13.82 33.04 11.59
C THR A 681 13.57 34.31 12.39
N ASN A 682 13.12 35.41 11.80
CA ASN A 682 12.99 36.68 12.53
C ASN A 682 11.53 37.03 12.86
N GLU A 683 10.58 36.44 12.16
CA GLU A 683 9.18 36.81 12.24
C GLU A 683 8.27 35.61 12.00
N ILE A 684 7.07 35.68 12.57
CA ILE A 684 5.94 34.81 12.22
C ILE A 684 4.73 35.69 11.89
N ILE A 685 3.92 35.20 10.97
CA ILE A 685 2.59 35.69 10.68
C ILE A 685 1.62 34.67 11.26
N ILE A 686 0.71 35.16 12.08
CA ILE A 686 -0.40 34.39 12.63
C ILE A 686 -1.65 34.83 11.88
N GLU A 687 -2.25 33.91 11.13
CA GLU A 687 -3.47 34.11 10.37
C GLU A 687 -4.63 33.38 11.06
N PHE A 688 -5.80 34.03 11.10
CA PHE A 688 -6.99 33.55 11.79
C PHE A 688 -8.25 34.13 11.13
N ALA A 689 -9.40 33.48 11.35
CA ALA A 689 -10.70 34.00 10.90
C ALA A 689 -10.94 35.41 11.45
N LEU A 690 -11.59 36.29 10.66
CA LEU A 690 -11.81 37.69 11.03
C LEU A 690 -12.50 37.77 12.41
N GLY A 691 -11.75 38.13 13.45
CA GLY A 691 -12.16 37.89 14.83
C GLY A 691 -11.59 38.88 15.84
N ASN A 692 -12.19 38.89 17.02
CA ASN A 692 -11.75 39.69 18.16
C ASN A 692 -11.12 38.78 19.22
N PHE A 693 -9.80 38.79 19.36
CA PHE A 693 -9.13 38.04 20.44
C PHE A 693 -8.90 38.97 21.63
N VAL A 694 -9.29 38.50 22.82
CA VAL A 694 -8.95 39.17 24.08
C VAL A 694 -7.43 39.22 24.24
N ALA A 695 -6.77 38.07 24.08
CA ALA A 695 -5.31 37.99 23.94
C ALA A 695 -4.86 36.66 23.30
N LEU A 696 -3.71 36.70 22.63
CA LEU A 696 -2.90 35.54 22.25
C LEU A 696 -1.62 35.50 23.07
N GLU A 697 -1.17 34.30 23.44
CA GLU A 697 0.06 34.04 24.20
C GLU A 697 1.02 33.20 23.36
N ILE A 698 2.31 33.56 23.37
CA ILE A 698 3.38 32.68 22.89
C ILE A 698 4.05 32.01 24.09
N LEU A 699 4.10 30.69 24.08
CA LEU A 699 4.63 29.83 25.12
C LEU A 699 5.92 29.16 24.65
N ASP A 700 6.89 28.97 25.54
CA ASP A 700 8.03 28.07 25.30
C ASP A 700 7.65 26.59 25.51
N ASN A 701 8.61 25.69 25.28
CA ASN A 701 8.39 24.23 25.44
C ASN A 701 8.10 23.77 26.88
N THR A 702 8.25 24.64 27.88
CA THR A 702 7.88 24.38 29.28
C THR A 702 6.49 24.91 29.63
N GLY A 703 5.81 25.57 28.69
CA GLY A 703 4.51 26.22 28.90
C GLY A 703 4.61 27.59 29.56
N ARG A 704 5.80 28.19 29.65
CA ARG A 704 5.98 29.55 30.17
C ARG A 704 5.64 30.57 29.08
N VAL A 705 4.84 31.58 29.43
CA VAL A 705 4.49 32.69 28.53
C VAL A 705 5.72 33.56 28.27
N ILE A 706 6.13 33.64 27.00
CA ILE A 706 7.24 34.45 26.48
C ILE A 706 6.75 35.80 25.97
N ARG A 707 5.53 35.85 25.42
CA ARG A 707 4.90 37.08 24.93
C ARG A 707 3.39 36.99 24.99
N GLU A 708 2.74 38.09 25.38
CA GLU A 708 1.27 38.24 25.31
C GLU A 708 0.93 39.35 24.30
N ILE A 709 -0.14 39.14 23.55
CA ILE A 709 -0.59 40.02 22.46
C ILE A 709 -2.05 40.33 22.73
N ASN A 710 -2.30 41.54 23.24
CA ASN A 710 -3.61 41.97 23.70
C ASN A 710 -4.40 42.73 22.63
N SER A 711 -5.73 42.71 22.75
CA SER A 711 -6.65 43.60 22.04
C SER A 711 -6.54 43.51 20.51
N ILE A 712 -6.72 42.29 19.98
CA ILE A 712 -6.77 42.06 18.54
C ILE A 712 -8.21 42.28 18.10
N THR A 713 -8.46 43.34 17.34
CA THR A 713 -9.81 43.72 16.90
C THR A 713 -9.82 43.96 15.39
N ASN A 714 -10.80 43.40 14.67
CA ASN A 714 -10.97 43.56 13.21
C ASN A 714 -9.69 43.24 12.40
N LYS A 715 -8.97 42.17 12.75
CA LYS A 715 -7.83 41.67 12.00
C LYS A 715 -8.08 40.24 11.54
N SER A 716 -7.47 39.86 10.42
CA SER A 716 -7.37 38.47 9.94
C SER A 716 -5.95 37.91 10.02
N GLN A 717 -4.97 38.76 10.32
CA GLN A 717 -3.59 38.36 10.52
C GLN A 717 -2.82 39.32 11.42
N ILE A 718 -1.78 38.81 12.08
CA ILE A 718 -0.83 39.59 12.87
C ILE A 718 0.58 39.12 12.57
N LYS A 719 1.46 40.08 12.33
CA LYS A 719 2.89 39.86 12.20
C LYS A 719 3.58 40.08 13.54
N ILE A 720 4.43 39.14 13.93
CA ILE A 720 5.14 39.16 15.22
C ILE A 720 6.63 38.97 14.97
N ASP A 721 7.41 39.93 15.44
CA ASP A 721 8.87 39.82 15.51
C ASP A 721 9.28 38.87 16.65
N ILE A 722 10.00 37.83 16.29
CA ILE A 722 10.55 36.79 17.17
C ILE A 722 12.09 36.72 17.08
N SER A 723 12.74 37.74 16.52
CA SER A 723 14.20 37.81 16.38
C SER A 723 14.94 37.63 17.72
N ASN A 724 14.33 38.08 18.82
CA ASN A 724 14.86 37.96 20.18
C ASN A 724 14.59 36.59 20.85
N PHE A 725 13.91 35.66 20.18
CA PHE A 725 13.62 34.34 20.74
C PHE A 725 14.81 33.40 20.54
N SER A 726 15.12 32.59 21.55
CA SER A 726 16.13 31.52 21.41
C SER A 726 15.66 30.44 20.43
N LYS A 727 16.59 29.75 19.75
CA LYS A 727 16.25 28.62 18.88
C LYS A 727 15.50 27.55 19.67
N GLY A 728 14.40 27.02 19.13
CA GLY A 728 13.57 26.05 19.85
C GLY A 728 12.12 25.94 19.37
N VAL A 729 11.35 25.14 20.09
CA VAL A 729 9.92 24.92 19.84
C VAL A 729 9.10 25.88 20.70
N TYR A 730 8.12 26.54 20.07
CA TYR A 730 7.21 27.47 20.71
C TYR A 730 5.77 27.14 20.33
N PHE A 731 4.83 27.68 21.11
CA PHE A 731 3.40 27.50 20.87
C PHE A 731 2.69 28.85 20.92
N VAL A 732 1.71 29.06 20.05
CA VAL A 732 0.73 30.14 20.16
C VAL A 732 -0.53 29.56 20.75
N ALA A 733 -1.08 30.20 21.79
CA ALA A 733 -2.33 29.84 22.42
C ALA A 733 -3.27 31.04 22.59
N SER A 734 -4.58 30.81 22.64
CA SER A 734 -5.53 31.80 23.13
C SER A 734 -5.51 31.87 24.66
N LYS A 735 -5.90 33.01 25.24
CA LYS A 735 -5.94 33.19 26.71
C LYS A 735 -6.85 32.18 27.44
N ASP A 736 -7.88 31.68 26.78
CA ASP A 736 -8.76 30.60 27.28
C ASP A 736 -8.28 29.19 26.90
N LYS A 737 -7.12 29.08 26.23
CA LYS A 737 -6.42 27.86 25.80
C LYS A 737 -7.23 26.92 24.90
N LYS A 738 -8.29 27.41 24.26
CA LYS A 738 -9.06 26.61 23.29
C LYS A 738 -8.36 26.49 21.94
N MET A 739 -7.45 27.39 21.62
CA MET A 739 -6.60 27.33 20.43
C MET A 739 -5.14 27.11 20.82
N PHE A 740 -4.45 26.22 20.08
CA PHE A 740 -3.06 25.87 20.35
C PHE A 740 -2.32 25.44 19.07
N LYS A 741 -1.24 26.13 18.69
CA LYS A 741 -0.42 25.77 17.52
C LYS A 741 1.06 25.90 17.77
N LYS A 742 1.81 24.93 17.25
CA LYS A 742 3.27 24.85 17.34
C LYS A 742 3.95 25.62 16.21
N PHE A 743 5.06 26.30 16.50
CA PHE A 743 6.03 26.75 15.51
C PHE A 743 7.47 26.50 15.98
N ILE A 744 8.43 26.50 15.05
CA ILE A 744 9.85 26.22 15.31
C ILE A 744 10.66 27.47 14.96
N LYS A 745 11.44 27.99 15.91
CA LYS A 745 12.42 29.08 15.69
C LYS A 745 13.79 28.47 15.36
N GLN A 746 14.37 28.86 14.22
CA GLN A 746 15.71 28.48 13.78
C GLN A 746 16.81 29.46 14.16
#